data_AF-A0A094D7M2-F1
#
_entry.id   AF-A0A094D7M2-F1
#
_cell.length_a   1.000
_cell.length_b   1.000
_cell.length_c   1.000
_cell.angle_alpha   90.00
_cell.angle_beta   90.00
_cell.angle_gamma   90.00
#
_symmetry.space_group_name_H-M   'P 1'
#
loop_
_entity.id
_entity.type
_entity.pdbx_description
1 polymer ?
#
loop_
_entity_poly.entity_id
_entity_poly.type
_entity_poly.pdbx_seq_one_letter_code
_entity_poly.pdbx_strand_id
1 'polypeptide(L)'
;MAPPRPVAPRPGSLTAQMNEMMHASDEAIAELMADLSSMEEEAVGFRHNAHATQESQDRTLRRYECFLRSMKLLPEDATEAERWDIMFPTDFSVLYRQTRLFILFIVPRTPGRASKDSLCTYQSLTTFRSGLLFYANYSYCLRKIDPPPRGVLFQQLTEALRFAAKKHNISLYGDINNSHVGLSELSQLIDLDIADTKCIELAEMHHLAWCIGRVCAVRPGSLGYNLKNKESIPNRKFLTWGDVKIFRGAADGEFIADLTFRVLKTNSEDPEKGNLDDRPPRPLQCRVLSPKKNENVIFSVPHRLLVIALRRGIINGISTIDELLARRALNIIWKASAMDEPVFQAGGHRGLSISDTPMSSLAISEYLRERGRRIGYNRTITFYSLRRRTATDFTLLVGADHARRLLGHGPNTRTLERYYLNDVNRTNLSGMALGETTNPRITDNTQFYTDLSSTAIGPEEVREIYGTLLNEAVAAYIAEDGSASSEGSIKEWRNYRRRVSRLVFRSLLQERSKRLEAALTQAEVEERIKKATTNNTMGDILRRAKAMSEMQPDDEPIPGMLPDGGFEETFTEGIPEADLNTQRLPADGLFIRETDEQTTENPSVGDVPYTSCVRLTMELLLEFNTQSHGVAGEPAGERRIIPKPRINNQLVCPQCKDEEYIDDAHRSRVWPSRPHLQRHIDSDFHSPLKRVQRRIQCRQKITGKWLCPFCEELDHPRTTDYGCVGKVTRHIEGSGNSIHVWGDQHEQLKTEAGFSSTWRKNPSGGVSSRERYSRKKRAEGFAKREKLLRSYGIVYTSGERPNVNQPTGHRGVVIADQTEPLNPDDLASFKELTPIDEIPPNIELDDDLRDYFVSSTSPMKIPPHIRAHFLT
;
A
#
# COMPACT_ATOMS: atom_id res chain seq x y z
N MET A 1 17.22 20.43 -26.02
CA MET A 1 18.48 19.68 -26.18
C MET A 1 19.48 20.23 -25.18
N ALA A 2 19.98 19.40 -24.27
CA ALA A 2 21.10 19.80 -23.41
C ALA A 2 22.40 19.75 -24.25
N PRO A 3 23.35 20.68 -24.06
CA PRO A 3 24.61 20.64 -24.79
C PRO A 3 25.37 19.34 -24.46
N PRO A 4 26.08 18.75 -25.44
CA PRO A 4 26.92 17.59 -25.19
C PRO A 4 27.99 17.98 -24.16
N ARG A 5 28.21 17.11 -23.17
CA ARG A 5 29.34 17.28 -22.24
C ARG A 5 30.64 17.32 -23.05
N PRO A 6 31.59 18.22 -22.76
CA PRO A 6 32.89 18.21 -23.40
C PRO A 6 33.53 16.84 -23.20
N VAL A 7 33.86 16.18 -24.31
CA VAL A 7 34.61 14.92 -24.28
C VAL A 7 36.03 15.29 -23.90
N ALA A 8 36.47 14.85 -22.71
CA ALA A 8 37.86 14.99 -22.31
C ALA A 8 38.77 14.38 -23.40
N PRO A 9 39.90 15.00 -23.75
CA PRO A 9 40.83 14.45 -24.72
C PRO A 9 41.19 13.02 -24.29
N ARG A 10 41.15 12.07 -25.24
CA ARG A 10 41.52 10.68 -24.96
C ARG A 10 42.95 10.69 -24.44
N PRO A 11 43.22 10.17 -23.22
CA PRO A 11 44.58 9.98 -22.77
C PRO A 11 45.32 9.10 -23.80
N GLY A 12 46.58 9.44 -24.11
CA GLY A 12 47.46 8.55 -24.88
C GLY A 12 47.54 7.15 -24.24
N SER A 13 48.10 6.16 -24.94
CA SER A 13 48.30 4.84 -24.34
C SER A 13 49.19 4.95 -23.09
N LEU A 14 48.99 4.08 -22.09
CA LEU A 14 49.82 4.06 -20.88
C LEU A 14 51.32 4.01 -21.23
N THR A 15 51.68 3.27 -22.27
CA THR A 15 53.05 3.18 -22.77
C THR A 15 53.56 4.52 -23.32
N ALA A 16 52.72 5.29 -24.02
CA ALA A 16 53.09 6.63 -24.49
C ALA A 16 53.28 7.59 -23.32
N GLN A 17 52.41 7.53 -22.31
CA GLN A 17 52.51 8.37 -21.11
C GLN A 17 53.74 8.03 -20.26
N MET A 18 54.06 6.74 -20.10
CA MET A 18 55.28 6.31 -19.41
C MET A 18 56.53 6.73 -20.17
N ASN A 19 56.54 6.66 -21.50
CA ASN A 19 57.66 7.13 -22.32
C ASN A 19 57.79 8.66 -22.28
N GLU A 20 56.69 9.40 -22.27
CA GLU A 20 56.68 10.86 -22.06
C GLU A 20 57.25 11.22 -20.68
N MET A 21 56.89 10.47 -19.63
CA MET A 21 57.47 10.63 -18.30
C MET A 21 58.98 10.35 -18.24
N MET A 22 59.47 9.35 -19.00
CA MET A 22 60.92 9.07 -19.09
C MET A 22 61.72 10.21 -19.74
N HIS A 23 61.04 11.07 -20.50
CA HIS A 23 61.63 12.22 -21.18
C HIS A 23 61.15 13.56 -20.59
N ALA A 24 60.36 13.53 -19.52
CA ALA A 24 59.88 14.71 -18.82
C ALA A 24 61.02 15.38 -18.04
N SER A 25 60.91 16.70 -17.82
CA SER A 25 61.85 17.41 -16.96
C SER A 25 61.68 16.98 -15.50
N ASP A 26 62.75 17.10 -14.71
CA ASP A 26 62.74 16.81 -13.27
C ASP A 26 61.65 17.63 -12.53
N GLU A 27 61.36 18.85 -12.99
CA GLU A 27 60.28 19.71 -12.48
C GLU A 27 58.89 19.11 -12.73
N ALA A 28 58.63 18.60 -13.94
CA ALA A 28 57.35 17.97 -14.28
C ALA A 28 57.14 16.64 -13.53
N ILE A 29 58.22 15.88 -13.30
CA ILE A 29 58.18 14.67 -12.47
C ILE A 29 57.90 15.04 -11.00
N ALA A 30 58.52 16.10 -10.48
CA ALA A 30 58.28 16.57 -9.12
C ALA A 30 56.84 17.06 -8.91
N GLU A 31 56.27 17.78 -9.89
CA GLU A 31 54.87 18.22 -9.86
C GLU A 31 53.90 17.02 -9.87
N LEU A 32 54.13 16.04 -10.77
CA LEU A 32 53.34 14.82 -10.80
C LEU A 32 53.44 14.02 -9.50
N MET A 33 54.64 13.92 -8.91
CA MET A 33 54.82 13.24 -7.62
C MET A 33 54.11 13.98 -6.48
N ALA A 34 54.10 15.32 -6.48
CA ALA A 34 53.34 16.11 -5.52
C ALA A 34 51.83 15.88 -5.67
N ASP A 35 51.32 15.86 -6.90
CA ASP A 35 49.91 15.55 -7.20
C ASP A 35 49.54 14.13 -6.75
N LEU A 36 50.38 13.14 -7.05
CA LEU A 36 50.18 11.75 -6.63
C LEU A 36 50.23 11.59 -5.11
N SER A 37 51.16 12.27 -4.43
CA SER A 37 51.20 12.30 -2.96
C SER A 37 49.96 12.96 -2.37
N SER A 38 49.46 14.05 -2.96
CA SER A 38 48.19 14.66 -2.56
C SER A 38 47.02 13.69 -2.75
N MET A 39 46.95 12.98 -3.89
CA MET A 39 45.91 11.97 -4.13
C MET A 39 46.04 10.77 -3.19
N GLU A 40 47.25 10.35 -2.84
CA GLU A 40 47.50 9.31 -1.85
C GLU A 40 46.97 9.74 -0.48
N GLU A 41 47.28 10.97 -0.05
CA GLU A 41 46.77 11.55 1.19
C GLU A 41 45.23 11.63 1.19
N GLU A 42 44.61 12.03 0.08
CA GLU A 42 43.15 12.04 -0.08
C GLU A 42 42.54 10.62 -0.08
N ALA A 43 43.29 9.62 -0.55
CA ALA A 43 42.85 8.22 -0.58
C ALA A 43 42.96 7.53 0.78
N VAL A 44 43.79 8.03 1.70
CA VAL A 44 43.89 7.49 3.07
C VAL A 44 42.52 7.60 3.77
N GLY A 45 42.01 6.45 4.22
CA GLY A 45 40.69 6.38 4.84
C GLY A 45 39.52 6.27 3.84
N PHE A 46 39.80 6.17 2.54
CA PHE A 46 38.75 5.93 1.55
C PHE A 46 37.96 4.66 1.85
N ARG A 47 36.63 4.78 1.86
CA ARG A 47 35.72 3.68 2.15
C ARG A 47 35.34 2.95 0.87
N HIS A 48 36.04 1.87 0.57
CA HIS A 48 35.81 1.04 -0.63
C HIS A 48 34.45 0.31 -0.66
N ASN A 49 33.75 0.19 0.47
CA ASN A 49 32.47 -0.50 0.53
C ASN A 49 31.38 0.25 -0.27
N ALA A 50 30.42 -0.46 -0.88
CA ALA A 50 29.26 0.17 -1.53
C ALA A 50 28.49 1.12 -0.58
N HIS A 51 27.93 2.22 -1.10
CA HIS A 51 27.25 3.27 -0.30
C HIS A 51 26.22 2.71 0.70
N ALA A 52 25.39 1.74 0.29
CA ALA A 52 24.41 1.11 1.19
C ALA A 52 25.05 0.35 2.37
N THR A 53 26.23 -0.24 2.16
CA THR A 53 27.01 -0.88 3.21
C THR A 53 27.60 0.17 4.14
N GLN A 54 28.11 1.27 3.59
CA GLN A 54 28.61 2.41 4.38
C GLN A 54 27.52 2.99 5.28
N GLU A 55 26.34 3.30 4.73
CA GLU A 55 25.19 3.78 5.52
C GLU A 55 24.80 2.81 6.66
N SER A 56 24.92 1.50 6.43
CA SER A 56 24.64 0.49 7.44
C SER A 56 25.70 0.47 8.54
N GLN A 57 26.98 0.62 8.18
CA GLN A 57 28.07 0.76 9.14
C GLN A 57 27.86 2.02 9.98
N ASP A 58 27.57 3.16 9.36
CA ASP A 58 27.46 4.47 10.00
C ASP A 58 26.30 4.49 11.00
N ARG A 59 25.21 3.82 10.65
CA ARG A 59 24.08 3.65 11.55
C ARG A 59 24.45 2.85 12.79
N THR A 60 25.31 1.84 12.66
CA THR A 60 25.85 1.08 13.80
C THR A 60 26.73 1.98 14.66
N LEU A 61 27.64 2.74 14.06
CA LEU A 61 28.52 3.67 14.78
C LEU A 61 27.71 4.71 15.57
N ARG A 62 26.76 5.40 14.92
CA ARG A 62 25.90 6.39 15.59
C ARG A 62 25.14 5.79 16.77
N ARG A 63 24.64 4.56 16.64
CA ARG A 63 23.95 3.87 17.75
C ARG A 63 24.90 3.52 18.89
N TYR A 64 26.11 3.09 18.57
CA TYR A 64 27.13 2.79 19.56
C TYR A 64 27.57 4.05 20.31
N GLU A 65 27.77 5.14 19.58
CA GLU A 65 28.03 6.45 20.15
C GLU A 65 26.90 6.90 21.10
N CYS A 66 25.64 6.87 20.64
CA CYS A 66 24.51 7.24 21.48
C CYS A 66 24.48 6.41 22.77
N PHE A 67 24.77 5.11 22.67
CA PHE A 67 24.88 4.25 23.84
C PHE A 67 25.97 4.70 24.82
N LEU A 68 27.17 5.02 24.33
CA LEU A 68 28.27 5.48 25.19
C LEU A 68 27.94 6.84 25.85
N ARG A 69 27.28 7.75 25.12
CA ARG A 69 26.77 9.01 25.70
C ARG A 69 25.74 8.76 26.79
N SER A 70 24.78 7.85 26.56
CA SER A 70 23.77 7.47 27.56
C SER A 70 24.41 6.84 28.81
N MET A 71 25.52 6.13 28.65
CA MET A 71 26.30 5.56 29.76
C MET A 71 27.24 6.59 30.43
N LYS A 72 27.24 7.85 29.96
CA LYS A 72 28.16 8.93 30.38
C LYS A 72 29.64 8.58 30.23
N LEU A 73 29.94 7.68 29.30
CA LEU A 73 31.31 7.32 28.93
C LEU A 73 31.87 8.28 27.86
N LEU A 74 30.98 8.87 27.05
CA LEU A 74 31.34 9.84 26.03
C LEU A 74 30.74 11.22 26.37
N PRO A 75 31.55 12.26 26.59
CA PRO A 75 31.09 13.64 26.76
C PRO A 75 30.35 14.18 25.54
N GLU A 76 29.41 15.11 25.73
CA GLU A 76 28.66 15.71 24.61
C GLU A 76 29.53 16.65 23.74
N ASP A 77 30.53 17.27 24.37
CA ASP A 77 31.49 18.24 23.86
C ASP A 77 32.83 17.62 23.44
N ALA A 78 32.93 16.28 23.46
CA ALA A 78 34.15 15.57 23.04
C ALA A 78 34.52 15.92 21.59
N THR A 79 35.78 16.28 21.37
CA THR A 79 36.37 16.48 20.05
C THR A 79 36.33 15.18 19.24
N GLU A 80 36.52 15.28 17.91
CA GLU A 80 36.49 14.07 17.06
C GLU A 80 37.58 13.05 17.45
N ALA A 81 38.78 13.52 17.81
CA ALA A 81 39.86 12.64 18.28
C ALA A 81 39.48 11.93 19.59
N GLU A 82 38.99 12.68 20.58
CA GLU A 82 38.54 12.11 21.86
C GLU A 82 37.39 11.12 21.68
N ARG A 83 36.48 11.37 20.72
CA ARG A 83 35.40 10.43 20.37
C ARG A 83 35.98 9.10 19.91
N TRP A 84 36.97 9.11 19.01
CA TRP A 84 37.60 7.87 18.55
C TRP A 84 38.34 7.14 19.67
N ASP A 85 39.02 7.86 20.55
CA ASP A 85 39.74 7.27 21.70
C ASP A 85 38.81 6.63 22.73
N ILE A 86 37.65 7.25 22.98
CA ILE A 86 36.66 6.71 23.92
C ILE A 86 35.88 5.54 23.31
N MET A 87 35.50 5.65 22.02
CA MET A 87 34.71 4.61 21.34
C MET A 87 35.55 3.36 21.03
N PHE A 88 36.83 3.55 20.73
CA PHE A 88 37.79 2.51 20.36
C PHE A 88 39.09 2.67 21.16
N PRO A 89 39.09 2.35 22.46
CA PRO A 89 40.22 2.60 23.36
C PRO A 89 41.44 1.75 23.01
N THR A 90 42.63 2.24 23.34
CA THR A 90 43.88 1.47 23.23
C THR A 90 43.91 0.25 24.14
N ASP A 91 43.22 0.31 25.29
CA ASP A 91 42.96 -0.86 26.12
C ASP A 91 41.85 -1.73 25.51
N PHE A 92 42.25 -2.84 24.90
CA PHE A 92 41.34 -3.78 24.28
C PHE A 92 40.37 -4.44 25.27
N SER A 93 40.72 -4.55 26.55
CA SER A 93 39.83 -5.08 27.58
C SER A 93 38.61 -4.18 27.74
N VAL A 94 38.83 -2.86 27.71
CA VAL A 94 37.77 -1.85 27.74
C VAL A 94 36.94 -1.91 26.47
N LEU A 95 37.57 -2.00 25.29
CA LEU A 95 36.87 -2.16 24.00
C LEU A 95 35.93 -3.38 24.01
N TYR A 96 36.43 -4.55 24.43
CA TYR A 96 35.64 -5.78 24.47
C TYR A 96 34.47 -5.65 25.43
N ARG A 97 34.68 -5.06 26.61
CA ARG A 97 33.61 -4.83 27.58
C ARG A 97 32.55 -3.87 27.03
N GLN A 98 32.93 -2.72 26.49
CA GLN A 98 32.01 -1.71 25.97
C GLN A 98 31.18 -2.24 24.80
N THR A 99 31.82 -2.92 23.84
CA THR A 99 31.14 -3.46 22.66
C THR A 99 30.20 -4.63 23.02
N ARG A 100 30.57 -5.48 23.99
CA ARG A 100 29.66 -6.51 24.54
C ARG A 100 28.44 -5.87 25.22
N LEU A 101 28.65 -4.88 26.08
CA LEU A 101 27.56 -4.16 26.76
C LEU A 101 26.62 -3.49 25.76
N PHE A 102 27.16 -2.87 24.71
CA PHE A 102 26.35 -2.29 23.64
C PHE A 102 25.46 -3.34 22.96
N ILE A 103 26.02 -4.51 22.61
CA ILE A 103 25.24 -5.60 22.01
C ILE A 103 24.12 -6.05 22.95
N LEU A 104 24.41 -6.28 24.23
CA LEU A 104 23.41 -6.70 25.21
C LEU A 104 22.33 -5.62 25.44
N PHE A 105 22.71 -4.35 25.36
CA PHE A 105 21.79 -3.22 25.48
C PHE A 105 20.85 -3.09 24.27
N ILE A 106 21.40 -3.22 23.05
CA ILE A 106 20.69 -2.89 21.81
C ILE A 106 19.74 -3.99 21.35
N VAL A 107 20.02 -5.26 21.69
CA VAL A 107 19.21 -6.42 21.29
C VAL A 107 17.73 -6.31 21.71
N PRO A 108 17.38 -6.12 23.00
CA PRO A 108 15.98 -6.03 23.43
C PRO A 108 15.29 -4.74 22.96
N ARG A 109 16.06 -3.74 22.49
CA ARG A 109 15.56 -2.41 22.10
C ARG A 109 15.46 -2.22 20.59
N THR A 110 16.00 -3.16 19.81
CA THR A 110 15.95 -3.08 18.35
C THR A 110 14.70 -3.78 17.84
N PRO A 111 13.76 -3.05 17.21
CA PRO A 111 12.57 -3.65 16.63
C PRO A 111 12.94 -4.59 15.47
N GLY A 112 12.14 -5.65 15.28
CA GLY A 112 12.22 -6.52 14.12
C GLY A 112 12.06 -5.77 12.80
N ARG A 113 12.74 -6.24 11.74
CA ARG A 113 12.54 -5.73 10.37
C ARG A 113 11.16 -6.10 9.82
N ALA A 114 10.67 -7.29 10.16
CA ALA A 114 9.32 -7.71 9.87
C ALA A 114 8.40 -7.21 10.99
N SER A 115 7.20 -6.72 10.67
CA SER A 115 6.25 -6.29 11.70
C SER A 115 5.71 -7.43 12.58
N LYS A 116 6.16 -8.68 12.33
CA LYS A 116 5.84 -9.90 13.09
C LYS A 116 6.74 -10.06 14.32
N ASP A 117 7.96 -9.54 14.30
CA ASP A 117 8.93 -9.83 15.34
C ASP A 117 8.99 -8.66 16.32
N SER A 118 8.63 -8.91 17.58
CA SER A 118 8.83 -7.95 18.68
C SER A 118 10.32 -7.63 18.87
N LEU A 119 11.19 -8.58 18.49
CA LEU A 119 12.64 -8.50 18.62
C LEU A 119 13.33 -8.58 17.25
N CYS A 120 14.56 -8.07 17.18
CA CYS A 120 15.37 -8.15 15.97
C CYS A 120 15.82 -9.58 15.64
N THR A 121 15.99 -9.86 14.35
CA THR A 121 16.50 -11.18 13.89
C THR A 121 17.99 -11.32 14.13
N TYR A 122 18.48 -12.55 14.30
CA TYR A 122 19.92 -12.81 14.43
C TYR A 122 20.73 -12.26 13.24
N GLN A 123 20.19 -12.33 12.02
CA GLN A 123 20.81 -11.70 10.84
C GLN A 123 20.96 -10.19 11.00
N SER A 124 19.95 -9.50 11.56
CA SER A 124 20.05 -8.06 11.83
C SER A 124 21.12 -7.79 12.87
N LEU A 125 21.26 -8.64 13.88
CA LEU A 125 22.29 -8.52 14.89
C LEU A 125 23.71 -8.63 14.34
N THR A 126 23.93 -9.50 13.34
CA THR A 126 25.25 -9.60 12.68
C THR A 126 25.66 -8.32 11.95
N THR A 127 24.71 -7.42 11.62
CA THR A 127 25.05 -6.11 11.03
C THR A 127 25.71 -5.17 12.04
N PHE A 128 25.33 -5.25 13.32
CA PHE A 128 26.01 -4.51 14.39
C PHE A 128 27.44 -5.01 14.58
N ARG A 129 27.63 -6.34 14.66
CA ARG A 129 28.97 -6.94 14.73
C ARG A 129 29.83 -6.51 13.55
N SER A 130 29.29 -6.57 12.33
CA SER A 130 30.06 -6.20 11.12
C SER A 130 30.41 -4.71 11.10
N GLY A 131 29.51 -3.83 11.55
CA GLY A 131 29.76 -2.39 11.67
C GLY A 131 30.82 -2.07 12.73
N LEU A 132 30.75 -2.69 13.90
CA LEU A 132 31.74 -2.50 14.97
C LEU A 132 33.13 -3.02 14.57
N LEU A 133 33.21 -4.18 13.93
CA LEU A 133 34.47 -4.72 13.41
C LEU A 133 35.09 -3.80 12.36
N PHE A 134 34.27 -3.26 11.45
CA PHE A 134 34.73 -2.30 10.46
C PHE A 134 35.31 -1.06 11.14
N TYR A 135 34.55 -0.44 12.04
CA TYR A 135 34.95 0.82 12.67
C TYR A 135 36.10 0.68 13.67
N ALA A 136 36.21 -0.46 14.36
CA ALA A 136 37.38 -0.75 15.17
C ALA A 136 38.64 -0.73 14.30
N ASN A 137 38.70 -1.57 13.27
CA ASN A 137 39.85 -1.62 12.36
C ASN A 137 40.12 -0.25 11.70
N TYR A 138 39.07 0.40 11.19
CA TYR A 138 39.18 1.70 10.54
C TYR A 138 39.76 2.77 11.48
N SER A 139 39.28 2.85 12.71
CA SER A 139 39.74 3.82 13.70
C SER A 139 41.19 3.62 14.13
N TYR A 140 41.62 2.37 14.35
CA TYR A 140 43.00 2.07 14.70
C TYR A 140 43.96 2.39 13.54
N CYS A 141 43.58 2.06 12.30
CA CYS A 141 44.34 2.41 11.11
C CYS A 141 44.51 3.93 10.95
N LEU A 142 43.43 4.70 11.10
CA LEU A 142 43.50 6.17 11.02
C LEU A 142 44.40 6.79 12.09
N ARG A 143 44.39 6.23 13.30
CA ARG A 143 45.23 6.68 14.42
C ARG A 143 46.64 6.09 14.42
N LYS A 144 46.99 5.25 13.44
CA LYS A 144 48.28 4.54 13.34
C LYS A 144 48.60 3.71 14.60
N ILE A 145 47.58 3.05 15.15
CA ILE A 145 47.67 2.14 16.30
C ILE A 145 47.43 0.72 15.80
N ASP A 146 48.14 -0.26 16.37
CA ASP A 146 47.91 -1.66 16.04
C ASP A 146 46.48 -2.09 16.46
N PRO A 147 45.67 -2.63 15.54
CA PRO A 147 44.31 -3.04 15.87
C PRO A 147 44.29 -4.31 16.73
N PRO A 148 43.24 -4.53 17.53
CA PRO A 148 43.07 -5.79 18.24
C PRO A 148 42.95 -6.95 17.23
N PRO A 149 43.41 -8.17 17.59
CA PRO A 149 43.24 -9.32 16.72
C PRO A 149 41.79 -9.50 16.30
N ARG A 150 41.51 -9.38 14.99
CA ARG A 150 40.16 -9.38 14.43
C ARG A 150 39.33 -10.60 14.87
N GLY A 151 39.98 -11.76 14.98
CA GLY A 151 39.35 -13.00 15.44
C GLY A 151 38.86 -12.93 16.89
N VAL A 152 39.62 -12.28 17.77
CA VAL A 152 39.27 -12.13 19.19
C VAL A 152 38.07 -11.21 19.33
N LEU A 153 38.09 -10.02 18.71
CA LEU A 153 36.95 -9.10 18.74
C LEU A 153 35.70 -9.73 18.11
N PHE A 154 35.86 -10.49 17.02
CA PHE A 154 34.76 -11.24 16.41
C PHE A 154 34.16 -12.27 17.38
N GLN A 155 35.00 -13.02 18.11
CA GLN A 155 34.56 -14.01 19.08
C GLN A 155 33.81 -13.36 20.24
N GLN A 156 34.37 -12.29 20.83
CA GLN A 156 33.74 -11.54 21.94
C GLN A 156 32.35 -11.01 21.56
N LEU A 157 32.22 -10.41 20.37
CA LEU A 157 30.94 -9.94 19.85
C LEU A 157 29.98 -11.12 19.58
N THR A 158 30.49 -12.23 19.06
CA THR A 158 29.67 -13.41 18.75
C THR A 158 29.15 -14.10 20.00
N GLU A 159 29.95 -14.15 21.06
CA GLU A 159 29.54 -14.65 22.37
C GLU A 159 28.37 -13.84 22.92
N ALA A 160 28.50 -12.50 22.96
CA ALA A 160 27.42 -11.61 23.40
C ALA A 160 26.16 -11.75 22.54
N LEU A 161 26.31 -11.89 21.21
CA LEU A 161 25.19 -12.11 20.30
C LEU A 161 24.47 -13.43 20.54
N ARG A 162 25.20 -14.54 20.72
CA ARG A 162 24.61 -15.86 20.98
C ARG A 162 23.95 -15.91 22.36
N PHE A 163 24.58 -15.28 23.36
CA PHE A 163 23.99 -15.13 24.68
C PHE A 163 22.67 -14.35 24.61
N ALA A 164 22.66 -13.19 23.94
CA ALA A 164 21.47 -12.38 23.78
C ALA A 164 20.37 -13.12 23.00
N ALA A 165 20.75 -13.85 21.95
CA ALA A 165 19.81 -14.65 21.18
C ALA A 165 19.16 -15.75 22.02
N LYS A 166 19.94 -16.46 22.84
CA LYS A 166 19.42 -17.47 23.77
C LYS A 166 18.55 -16.83 24.85
N LYS A 167 19.00 -15.73 25.47
CA LYS A 167 18.30 -15.05 26.58
C LYS A 167 16.95 -14.48 26.15
N HIS A 168 16.84 -13.99 24.92
CA HIS A 168 15.65 -13.36 24.38
C HIS A 168 14.87 -14.24 23.39
N ASN A 169 15.18 -15.54 23.31
CA ASN A 169 14.56 -16.50 22.38
C ASN A 169 14.52 -15.99 20.92
N ILE A 170 15.58 -15.32 20.47
CA ILE A 170 15.68 -14.80 19.11
C ILE A 170 15.95 -15.96 18.16
N SER A 171 15.07 -16.16 17.19
CA SER A 171 15.27 -17.18 16.17
C SER A 171 16.58 -16.94 15.39
N LEU A 172 17.39 -17.99 15.32
CA LEU A 172 18.65 -18.00 14.56
C LEU A 172 18.38 -17.95 13.05
N TYR A 173 17.26 -18.51 12.62
CA TYR A 173 16.81 -18.53 11.23
C TYR A 173 15.63 -17.57 11.05
N GLY A 174 15.59 -16.84 9.94
CA GLY A 174 14.40 -16.06 9.59
C GLY A 174 13.18 -16.97 9.42
N ASP A 175 11.97 -16.38 9.46
CA ASP A 175 10.72 -17.11 9.18
C ASP A 175 10.88 -17.93 7.89
N ILE A 176 10.94 -19.27 8.02
CA ILE A 176 11.13 -20.22 6.92
C ILE A 176 9.85 -20.24 6.06
N ASN A 177 8.71 -19.80 6.61
CA ASN A 177 7.40 -19.82 5.98
C ASN A 177 7.18 -18.60 5.09
N ASN A 178 7.97 -18.57 4.02
CA ASN A 178 7.80 -17.64 2.92
C ASN A 178 6.46 -17.87 2.21
N SER A 179 5.74 -16.80 1.88
CA SER A 179 4.53 -16.85 1.06
C SER A 179 4.88 -16.95 -0.43
N HIS A 180 4.11 -17.76 -1.15
CA HIS A 180 4.13 -17.95 -2.60
C HIS A 180 2.73 -17.61 -3.13
N VAL A 181 2.65 -16.83 -4.21
CA VAL A 181 1.37 -16.43 -4.82
C VAL A 181 1.36 -16.97 -6.25
N GLY A 182 0.54 -17.99 -6.49
CA GLY A 182 0.29 -18.63 -7.77
C GLY A 182 -0.80 -17.93 -8.59
N LEU A 183 -1.34 -18.63 -9.59
CA LEU A 183 -2.41 -18.10 -10.44
C LEU A 183 -3.77 -18.09 -9.71
N SER A 184 -4.07 -19.14 -8.94
CA SER A 184 -5.27 -19.23 -8.10
C SER A 184 -5.34 -18.09 -7.07
N GLU A 185 -4.26 -17.83 -6.32
CA GLU A 185 -4.23 -16.68 -5.38
C GLU A 185 -4.34 -15.35 -6.12
N LEU A 186 -3.65 -15.21 -7.26
CA LEU A 186 -3.70 -13.98 -8.05
C LEU A 186 -5.11 -13.72 -8.59
N SER A 187 -5.83 -14.77 -9.00
CA SER A 187 -7.23 -14.75 -9.41
C SER A 187 -8.12 -14.22 -8.29
N GLN A 188 -8.04 -14.83 -7.10
CA GLN A 188 -8.80 -14.41 -5.91
C GLN A 188 -8.52 -12.94 -5.53
N LEU A 189 -7.26 -12.52 -5.63
CA LEU A 189 -6.85 -11.14 -5.36
C LEU A 189 -7.46 -10.13 -6.33
N ILE A 190 -7.49 -10.47 -7.62
CA ILE A 190 -8.09 -9.62 -8.66
C ILE A 190 -9.61 -9.57 -8.47
N ASP A 191 -10.27 -10.70 -8.25
CA ASP A 191 -11.73 -10.76 -8.07
C ASP A 191 -12.18 -9.96 -6.85
N LEU A 192 -11.49 -10.12 -5.71
CA LEU A 192 -11.79 -9.33 -4.51
C LEU A 192 -11.59 -7.83 -4.77
N ASP A 193 -10.49 -7.44 -5.42
CA ASP A 193 -10.24 -6.01 -5.64
C ASP A 193 -11.19 -5.40 -6.67
N ILE A 194 -11.58 -6.12 -7.73
CA ILE A 194 -12.60 -5.65 -8.67
C ILE A 194 -13.94 -5.43 -7.96
N ALA A 195 -14.33 -6.33 -7.06
CA ALA A 195 -15.57 -6.19 -6.28
C ALA A 195 -15.55 -5.00 -5.30
N ASP A 196 -14.40 -4.72 -4.69
CA ASP A 196 -14.26 -3.73 -3.59
C ASP A 196 -13.67 -2.37 -4.02
N THR A 197 -13.09 -2.27 -5.22
CA THR A 197 -12.32 -1.09 -5.60
C THR A 197 -13.20 0.13 -5.80
N LYS A 198 -12.72 1.27 -5.28
CA LYS A 198 -13.35 2.58 -5.48
C LYS A 198 -12.79 3.32 -6.71
N CYS A 199 -11.67 2.85 -7.25
CA CYS A 199 -10.97 3.46 -8.35
C CYS A 199 -10.39 2.34 -9.22
N ILE A 200 -11.13 1.96 -10.26
CA ILE A 200 -10.72 0.90 -11.18
C ILE A 200 -9.39 1.23 -11.87
N GLU A 201 -9.12 2.52 -12.10
CA GLU A 201 -7.86 2.99 -12.71
C GLU A 201 -6.65 2.66 -11.87
N LEU A 202 -6.76 2.88 -10.55
CA LEU A 202 -5.70 2.56 -9.63
C LEU A 202 -5.56 1.04 -9.45
N ALA A 203 -6.67 0.32 -9.30
CA ALA A 203 -6.68 -1.13 -9.17
C ALA A 203 -6.04 -1.80 -10.40
N GLU A 204 -6.40 -1.36 -11.61
CA GLU A 204 -5.89 -1.90 -12.86
C GLU A 204 -4.36 -1.76 -12.99
N MET A 205 -3.80 -0.62 -12.58
CA MET A 205 -2.35 -0.44 -12.51
C MET A 205 -1.68 -1.42 -11.53
N HIS A 206 -2.32 -1.70 -10.39
CA HIS A 206 -1.81 -2.69 -9.45
C HIS A 206 -1.92 -4.12 -9.98
N HIS A 207 -3.04 -4.48 -10.62
CA HIS A 207 -3.23 -5.78 -11.26
C HIS A 207 -2.20 -6.02 -12.36
N LEU A 208 -1.96 -5.02 -13.22
CA LEU A 208 -0.90 -5.05 -14.21
C LEU A 208 0.47 -5.27 -13.54
N ALA A 209 0.78 -4.54 -12.47
CA ALA A 209 2.05 -4.71 -11.75
C ALA A 209 2.20 -6.14 -11.22
N TRP A 210 1.13 -6.74 -10.68
CA TRP A 210 1.14 -8.12 -10.20
C TRP A 210 1.36 -9.11 -11.35
N CYS A 211 0.68 -8.93 -12.49
CA CYS A 211 0.85 -9.76 -13.68
C CYS A 211 2.28 -9.66 -14.23
N ILE A 212 2.85 -8.46 -14.33
CA ILE A 212 4.27 -8.29 -14.72
C ILE A 212 5.20 -8.97 -13.70
N GLY A 213 4.93 -8.84 -12.40
CA GLY A 213 5.68 -9.54 -11.36
C GLY A 213 5.64 -11.07 -11.50
N ARG A 214 4.48 -11.62 -11.87
CA ARG A 214 4.23 -13.05 -12.07
C ARG A 214 4.81 -13.61 -13.38
N VAL A 215 4.88 -12.79 -14.42
CA VAL A 215 5.36 -13.21 -15.75
C VAL A 215 6.84 -12.93 -15.95
N CYS A 216 7.33 -11.77 -15.52
CA CYS A 216 8.71 -11.33 -15.74
C CYS A 216 9.61 -11.54 -14.52
N ALA A 217 9.06 -12.02 -13.39
CA ALA A 217 9.76 -12.22 -12.14
C ALA A 217 10.54 -10.98 -11.63
N VAL A 218 10.12 -9.76 -11.97
CA VAL A 218 10.86 -8.52 -11.64
C VAL A 218 10.70 -8.09 -10.18
N ARG A 219 11.54 -7.16 -9.71
CA ARG A 219 11.41 -6.54 -8.39
C ARG A 219 10.46 -5.33 -8.47
N PRO A 220 9.77 -4.94 -7.38
CA PRO A 220 8.88 -3.78 -7.41
C PRO A 220 9.61 -2.47 -7.72
N GLY A 221 10.91 -2.37 -7.39
CA GLY A 221 11.77 -1.23 -7.72
C GLY A 221 12.13 -1.11 -9.22
N SER A 222 11.86 -2.15 -10.01
CA SER A 222 12.00 -2.09 -11.49
C SER A 222 10.74 -1.52 -12.14
N LEU A 223 9.63 -1.45 -11.41
CA LEU A 223 8.34 -0.94 -11.87
C LEU A 223 8.08 0.49 -11.36
N GLY A 224 8.20 0.67 -10.04
CA GLY A 224 7.99 1.95 -9.35
C GLY A 224 9.28 2.49 -8.74
N TYR A 225 9.29 3.78 -8.42
CA TYR A 225 10.48 4.45 -7.91
C TYR A 225 10.77 4.09 -6.44
N ASN A 226 12.03 4.19 -6.04
CA ASN A 226 12.45 3.96 -4.65
C ASN A 226 12.35 5.25 -3.83
N LEU A 227 11.48 5.27 -2.80
CA LEU A 227 11.29 6.41 -1.89
C LEU A 227 12.57 6.88 -1.19
N LYS A 228 13.55 6.00 -1.01
CA LYS A 228 14.82 6.34 -0.33
C LYS A 228 15.81 7.06 -1.25
N ASN A 229 15.67 6.89 -2.56
CA ASN A 229 16.58 7.51 -3.52
C ASN A 229 15.87 8.69 -4.18
N LYS A 230 16.22 9.90 -3.74
CA LYS A 230 15.64 11.17 -4.22
C LYS A 230 15.87 11.40 -5.71
N GLU A 231 16.92 10.83 -6.28
CA GLU A 231 17.22 10.93 -7.71
C GLU A 231 16.38 10.00 -8.58
N SER A 232 15.59 9.09 -7.98
CA SER A 232 14.83 8.11 -8.76
C SER A 232 13.81 8.76 -9.69
N ILE A 233 13.20 9.88 -9.28
CA ILE A 233 12.19 10.56 -10.09
C ILE A 233 12.84 11.39 -11.21
N PRO A 234 13.81 12.30 -10.91
CA PRO A 234 14.50 13.07 -11.95
C PRO A 234 15.17 12.20 -13.01
N ASN A 235 15.80 11.09 -12.58
CA ASN A 235 16.51 10.18 -13.48
C ASN A 235 15.61 9.08 -14.08
N ARG A 236 14.29 9.18 -13.92
CA ARG A 236 13.30 8.24 -14.47
C ARG A 236 13.63 6.77 -14.16
N LYS A 237 14.09 6.51 -12.93
CA LYS A 237 14.41 5.19 -12.41
C LYS A 237 13.12 4.44 -12.03
N PHE A 238 12.24 4.21 -13.01
CA PHE A 238 10.97 3.47 -12.96
C PHE A 238 10.52 3.12 -14.40
N LEU A 239 9.48 2.29 -14.55
CA LEU A 239 8.99 1.86 -15.88
C LEU A 239 8.20 2.99 -16.56
N THR A 240 8.65 3.39 -17.75
CA THR A 240 8.01 4.43 -18.59
C THR A 240 7.38 3.83 -19.84
N TRP A 241 6.46 4.54 -20.49
CA TRP A 241 5.87 4.04 -21.75
C TRP A 241 6.91 3.88 -22.87
N GLY A 242 7.98 4.67 -22.84
CA GLY A 242 9.12 4.49 -23.76
C GLY A 242 9.87 3.17 -23.58
N ASP A 243 9.68 2.47 -22.45
CA ASP A 243 10.25 1.16 -22.20
C ASP A 243 9.33 0.00 -22.64
N VAL A 244 8.12 0.31 -23.14
CA VAL A 244 7.10 -0.65 -23.56
C VAL A 244 6.93 -0.58 -25.07
N LYS A 245 7.00 -1.72 -25.75
CA LYS A 245 6.62 -1.84 -27.16
C LYS A 245 5.54 -2.90 -27.29
N ILE A 246 4.46 -2.60 -28.01
CA ILE A 246 3.39 -3.57 -28.25
C ILE A 246 3.26 -3.84 -29.75
N PHE A 247 3.19 -5.12 -30.08
CA PHE A 247 3.02 -5.68 -31.41
C PHE A 247 1.74 -6.50 -31.44
N ARG A 248 1.14 -6.66 -32.61
CA ARG A 248 0.10 -7.68 -32.82
C ARG A 248 0.72 -9.07 -32.93
N GLY A 249 -0.01 -10.05 -32.41
CA GLY A 249 0.32 -11.47 -32.54
C GLY A 249 -0.13 -12.02 -33.90
N ALA A 250 -0.02 -13.35 -34.03
CA ALA A 250 -0.37 -14.06 -35.26
C ALA A 250 -1.89 -14.21 -35.43
N ALA A 251 -2.63 -14.39 -34.33
CA ALA A 251 -4.08 -14.50 -34.34
C ALA A 251 -4.74 -13.17 -33.94
N ASP A 252 -5.98 -12.98 -34.39
CA ASP A 252 -6.76 -11.79 -34.05
C ASP A 252 -6.96 -11.68 -32.53
N GLY A 253 -6.84 -10.46 -32.02
CA GLY A 253 -6.89 -10.19 -30.59
C GLY A 253 -5.60 -10.56 -29.83
N GLU A 254 -4.61 -11.20 -30.45
CA GLU A 254 -3.32 -11.43 -29.79
C GLU A 254 -2.41 -10.20 -29.86
N PHE A 255 -1.70 -9.94 -28.76
CA PHE A 255 -0.71 -8.88 -28.67
C PHE A 255 0.54 -9.39 -27.95
N ILE A 256 1.69 -8.82 -28.31
CA ILE A 256 2.99 -9.13 -27.75
C ILE A 256 3.54 -7.85 -27.16
N ALA A 257 3.96 -7.87 -25.90
CA ALA A 257 4.59 -6.74 -25.23
C ALA A 257 6.08 -7.02 -24.97
N ASP A 258 6.95 -6.19 -25.53
CA ASP A 258 8.37 -6.16 -25.15
C ASP A 258 8.57 -5.09 -24.07
N LEU A 259 8.97 -5.52 -22.88
CA LEU A 259 9.19 -4.68 -21.70
C LEU A 259 10.68 -4.55 -21.41
N THR A 260 11.18 -3.32 -21.28
CA THR A 260 12.59 -3.04 -20.97
C THR A 260 12.75 -2.51 -19.53
N PHE A 261 13.31 -3.32 -18.64
CA PHE A 261 13.57 -2.92 -17.26
C PHE A 261 14.99 -2.34 -17.12
N ARG A 262 15.08 -1.00 -17.09
CA ARG A 262 16.35 -0.26 -16.94
C ARG A 262 16.92 -0.31 -15.53
N VAL A 263 16.06 -0.43 -14.52
CA VAL A 263 16.45 -0.37 -13.11
C VAL A 263 16.45 -1.77 -12.52
N LEU A 264 17.63 -2.39 -12.49
CA LEU A 264 17.84 -3.67 -11.82
C LEU A 264 18.75 -3.46 -10.61
N LYS A 265 18.45 -4.16 -9.50
CA LYS A 265 19.30 -4.14 -8.30
C LYS A 265 20.73 -4.64 -8.57
N THR A 266 20.91 -5.44 -9.62
CA THR A 266 22.22 -5.95 -10.06
C THR A 266 22.99 -4.99 -10.92
N ASN A 267 22.42 -3.83 -11.28
CA ASN A 267 23.18 -2.73 -11.86
C ASN A 267 24.01 -2.15 -10.71
N SER A 268 25.17 -2.75 -10.48
CA SER A 268 26.09 -2.37 -9.44
C SER A 268 26.85 -1.12 -9.90
N GLU A 269 26.83 -0.06 -9.08
CA GLU A 269 27.74 1.09 -9.24
C GLU A 269 29.15 0.76 -8.74
N ASP A 270 29.34 -0.40 -8.10
CA ASP A 270 30.63 -0.91 -7.64
C ASP A 270 31.47 -1.35 -8.87
N PRO A 271 32.57 -0.66 -9.17
CA PRO A 271 33.39 -0.91 -10.35
C PRO A 271 34.03 -2.30 -10.33
N GLU A 272 34.32 -2.88 -9.16
CA GLU A 272 34.92 -4.21 -9.07
C GLU A 272 33.90 -5.33 -9.37
N LYS A 273 32.64 -5.15 -8.95
CA LYS A 273 31.56 -6.08 -9.34
C LYS A 273 31.13 -5.92 -10.78
N GLY A 274 31.19 -4.70 -11.30
CA GLY A 274 30.95 -4.43 -12.72
C GLY A 274 32.03 -5.01 -13.63
N ASN A 275 33.29 -5.07 -13.17
CA ASN A 275 34.42 -5.61 -13.92
C ASN A 275 34.52 -7.14 -13.92
N LEU A 276 33.94 -7.83 -12.92
CA LEU A 276 33.84 -9.30 -12.93
C LEU A 276 32.79 -9.82 -13.92
N ASP A 277 31.85 -8.97 -14.33
CA ASP A 277 30.91 -9.26 -15.40
C ASP A 277 31.49 -8.69 -16.71
N ASP A 278 31.91 -9.55 -17.65
CA ASP A 278 32.50 -9.17 -18.96
C ASP A 278 31.66 -8.20 -19.82
N ARG A 279 30.46 -7.80 -19.36
CA ARG A 279 29.53 -6.91 -20.07
C ARG A 279 28.89 -5.94 -19.07
N PRO A 280 28.76 -4.65 -19.42
CA PRO A 280 28.07 -3.68 -18.59
C PRO A 280 26.63 -4.16 -18.29
N PRO A 281 26.07 -3.81 -17.12
CA PRO A 281 24.75 -4.23 -16.71
C PRO A 281 23.71 -3.88 -17.78
N ARG A 282 23.23 -4.88 -18.51
CA ARG A 282 22.24 -4.71 -19.58
C ARG A 282 20.84 -4.59 -18.96
N PRO A 283 19.97 -3.72 -19.49
CA PRO A 283 18.57 -3.74 -19.11
C PRO A 283 17.97 -5.12 -19.38
N LEU A 284 17.12 -5.60 -18.48
CA LEU A 284 16.41 -6.86 -18.68
C LEU A 284 15.28 -6.61 -19.67
N GLN A 285 15.29 -7.29 -20.80
CA GLN A 285 14.21 -7.25 -21.77
C GLN A 285 13.38 -8.52 -21.64
N CYS A 286 12.08 -8.36 -21.46
CA CYS A 286 11.13 -9.47 -21.36
C CYS A 286 10.08 -9.32 -22.46
N ARG A 287 9.98 -10.34 -23.30
CA ARG A 287 8.87 -10.49 -24.25
C ARG A 287 7.73 -11.22 -23.56
N VAL A 288 6.54 -10.63 -23.57
CA VAL A 288 5.33 -11.17 -22.96
C VAL A 288 4.28 -11.38 -24.04
N LEU A 289 3.88 -12.63 -24.24
CA LEU A 289 2.86 -13.03 -25.20
C LEU A 289 1.46 -12.96 -24.58
N SER A 290 0.44 -12.78 -25.42
CA SER A 290 -0.95 -13.03 -25.04
C SER A 290 -1.14 -14.49 -24.57
N PRO A 291 -1.93 -14.73 -23.51
CA PRO A 291 -2.31 -16.08 -23.09
C PRO A 291 -3.08 -16.80 -24.19
N LYS A 292 -2.87 -18.11 -24.35
CA LYS A 292 -3.57 -18.94 -25.34
C LYS A 292 -4.93 -19.46 -24.85
N LYS A 293 -5.06 -19.71 -23.55
CA LYS A 293 -6.31 -20.14 -22.92
C LYS A 293 -7.17 -18.92 -22.58
N ASN A 294 -8.46 -18.96 -22.93
CA ASN A 294 -9.41 -17.86 -22.64
C ASN A 294 -9.46 -17.52 -21.14
N GLU A 295 -9.41 -18.53 -20.27
CA GLU A 295 -9.43 -18.38 -18.80
C GLU A 295 -8.28 -17.53 -18.26
N ASN A 296 -7.17 -17.46 -18.99
CA ASN A 296 -5.97 -16.73 -18.57
C ASN A 296 -5.92 -15.29 -19.08
N VAL A 297 -6.90 -14.84 -19.88
CA VAL A 297 -6.93 -13.48 -20.45
C VAL A 297 -6.91 -12.42 -19.35
N ILE A 298 -7.50 -12.69 -18.18
CA ILE A 298 -7.45 -11.80 -17.02
C ILE A 298 -6.03 -11.53 -16.51
N PHE A 299 -5.06 -12.42 -16.76
CA PHE A 299 -3.65 -12.22 -16.38
C PHE A 299 -2.81 -11.58 -17.49
N SER A 300 -3.43 -11.21 -18.61
CA SER A 300 -2.72 -10.76 -19.79
C SER A 300 -2.12 -9.37 -19.64
N VAL A 301 -0.79 -9.30 -19.61
CA VAL A 301 -0.03 -8.04 -19.53
C VAL A 301 -0.25 -7.14 -20.77
N PRO A 302 -0.19 -7.64 -22.03
CA PRO A 302 -0.42 -6.81 -23.21
C PRO A 302 -1.80 -6.14 -23.21
N HIS A 303 -2.88 -6.88 -22.93
CA HIS A 303 -4.23 -6.32 -22.93
C HIS A 303 -4.44 -5.28 -21.83
N ARG A 304 -3.95 -5.54 -20.61
CA ARG A 304 -4.01 -4.58 -19.50
C ARG A 304 -3.23 -3.29 -19.80
N LEU A 305 -2.05 -3.39 -20.43
CA LEU A 305 -1.31 -2.22 -20.91
C LEU A 305 -2.12 -1.42 -21.94
N LEU A 306 -2.76 -2.10 -22.90
CA LEU A 306 -3.59 -1.46 -23.91
C LEU A 306 -4.83 -0.79 -23.31
N VAL A 307 -5.51 -1.41 -22.35
CA VAL A 307 -6.63 -0.82 -21.62
C VAL A 307 -6.21 0.47 -20.90
N ILE A 308 -5.09 0.44 -20.17
CA ILE A 308 -4.56 1.63 -19.48
C ILE A 308 -4.20 2.71 -20.50
N ALA A 309 -3.57 2.34 -21.62
CA ALA A 309 -3.16 3.29 -22.65
C ALA A 309 -4.36 3.92 -23.38
N LEU A 310 -5.40 3.13 -23.68
CA LEU A 310 -6.67 3.62 -24.24
C LEU A 310 -7.35 4.60 -23.27
N ARG A 311 -7.44 4.24 -21.98
CA ARG A 311 -8.06 5.09 -20.96
C ARG A 311 -7.35 6.45 -20.83
N ARG A 312 -6.03 6.46 -20.96
CA ARG A 312 -5.22 7.69 -20.93
C ARG A 312 -5.20 8.43 -22.28
N GLY A 313 -5.74 7.83 -23.33
CA GLY A 313 -5.70 8.40 -24.68
C GLY A 313 -4.28 8.61 -25.21
N ILE A 314 -3.32 7.74 -24.84
CA ILE A 314 -1.90 7.89 -25.21
C ILE A 314 -1.50 7.07 -26.44
N ILE A 315 -2.42 6.29 -27.01
CA ILE A 315 -2.18 5.55 -28.25
C ILE A 315 -2.31 6.51 -29.43
N ASN A 316 -1.37 6.43 -30.38
CA ASN A 316 -1.35 7.32 -31.54
C ASN A 316 -2.40 6.91 -32.59
N GLY A 317 -3.42 7.75 -32.78
CA GLY A 317 -4.49 7.53 -33.76
C GLY A 317 -5.38 6.33 -33.45
N ILE A 318 -5.49 5.94 -32.17
CA ILE A 318 -6.44 4.93 -31.67
C ILE A 318 -7.04 5.47 -30.37
N SER A 319 -8.36 5.50 -30.31
CA SER A 319 -9.14 6.06 -29.19
C SER A 319 -10.16 5.09 -28.61
N THR A 320 -10.54 4.05 -29.36
CA THR A 320 -11.53 3.04 -28.95
C THR A 320 -10.99 1.62 -29.04
N ILE A 321 -11.67 0.67 -28.37
CA ILE A 321 -11.36 -0.76 -28.50
C ILE A 321 -11.59 -1.23 -29.94
N ASP A 322 -12.65 -0.79 -30.60
CA ASP A 322 -12.94 -1.21 -31.97
C ASP A 322 -11.87 -0.73 -32.95
N GLU A 323 -11.40 0.51 -32.83
CA GLU A 323 -10.25 0.98 -33.61
C GLU A 323 -8.99 0.16 -33.31
N LEU A 324 -8.79 -0.22 -32.05
CA LEU A 324 -7.66 -1.05 -31.64
C LEU A 324 -7.77 -2.47 -32.20
N LEU A 325 -8.93 -3.08 -32.25
CA LEU A 325 -9.07 -4.45 -32.74
C LEU A 325 -9.14 -4.51 -34.27
N ALA A 326 -9.75 -3.54 -34.94
CA ALA A 326 -9.91 -3.52 -36.39
C ALA A 326 -8.66 -3.10 -37.17
N ARG A 327 -7.78 -2.27 -36.58
CA ARG A 327 -6.62 -1.72 -37.29
C ARG A 327 -5.55 -2.80 -37.53
N ARG A 328 -5.05 -2.93 -38.76
CA ARG A 328 -4.04 -3.97 -39.13
C ARG A 328 -2.58 -3.57 -38.92
N ALA A 329 -2.31 -2.40 -38.34
CA ALA A 329 -0.94 -1.98 -38.08
C ALA A 329 -0.28 -2.92 -37.06
N LEU A 330 0.89 -3.49 -37.42
CA LEU A 330 1.64 -4.43 -36.58
C LEU A 330 2.08 -3.78 -35.26
N ASN A 331 2.58 -2.55 -35.33
CA ASN A 331 3.11 -1.82 -34.19
C ASN A 331 2.06 -0.89 -33.59
N ILE A 332 1.86 -0.97 -32.27
CA ILE A 332 1.09 0.02 -31.51
C ILE A 332 2.05 1.12 -31.06
N ILE A 333 1.81 2.35 -31.55
CA ILE A 333 2.70 3.49 -31.33
C ILE A 333 2.10 4.40 -30.26
N TRP A 334 2.91 4.81 -29.28
CA TRP A 334 2.53 5.80 -28.27
C TRP A 334 2.65 7.24 -28.82
N LYS A 335 1.87 8.16 -28.26
CA LYS A 335 2.05 9.59 -28.49
C LYS A 335 3.42 10.03 -27.96
N ALA A 336 4.12 10.90 -28.69
CA ALA A 336 5.46 11.38 -28.31
C ALA A 336 5.47 12.04 -26.91
N SER A 337 4.39 12.73 -26.53
CA SER A 337 4.23 13.35 -25.21
C SER A 337 4.20 12.33 -24.06
N ALA A 338 3.75 11.10 -24.32
CA ALA A 338 3.54 10.09 -23.28
C ALA A 338 4.76 9.18 -23.04
N MET A 339 5.78 9.23 -23.90
CA MET A 339 6.95 8.33 -23.83
C MET A 339 7.68 8.39 -22.48
N ASP A 340 7.73 9.57 -21.87
CA ASP A 340 8.41 9.81 -20.61
C ASP A 340 7.51 9.63 -19.39
N GLU A 341 6.20 9.43 -19.61
CA GLU A 341 5.24 9.25 -18.53
C GLU A 341 5.39 7.87 -17.88
N PRO A 342 5.12 7.77 -16.57
CA PRO A 342 5.14 6.49 -15.87
C PRO A 342 3.99 5.59 -16.33
N VAL A 343 4.29 4.30 -16.53
CA VAL A 343 3.25 3.27 -16.72
C VAL A 343 2.39 3.18 -15.45
N PHE A 344 3.04 3.15 -14.28
CA PHE A 344 2.38 3.12 -12.97
C PHE A 344 2.33 4.51 -12.35
N GLN A 345 1.14 5.12 -12.35
CA GLN A 345 0.87 6.41 -11.71
C GLN A 345 0.41 6.19 -10.26
N ALA A 346 0.74 7.13 -9.37
CA ALA A 346 0.34 7.05 -7.96
C ALA A 346 -1.16 7.29 -7.80
N GLY A 347 -1.74 6.79 -6.71
CA GLY A 347 -3.10 7.16 -6.31
C GLY A 347 -3.18 8.62 -5.86
N GLY A 348 -4.22 9.32 -6.29
CA GLY A 348 -4.59 10.65 -5.80
C GLY A 348 -5.18 10.62 -4.38
N HIS A 349 -5.84 11.71 -3.97
CA HIS A 349 -6.31 11.83 -2.60
C HIS A 349 -7.25 10.67 -2.22
N ARG A 350 -6.94 9.98 -1.11
CA ARG A 350 -7.66 8.79 -0.61
C ARG A 350 -7.72 7.60 -1.58
N GLY A 351 -6.92 7.60 -2.65
CA GLY A 351 -6.96 6.55 -3.67
C GLY A 351 -8.25 6.52 -4.49
N LEU A 352 -8.95 7.66 -4.58
CA LEU A 352 -10.19 7.80 -5.36
C LEU A 352 -9.95 8.27 -6.80
N SER A 353 -8.70 8.56 -7.15
CA SER A 353 -8.26 8.98 -8.47
C SER A 353 -6.81 8.54 -8.69
N ILE A 354 -6.29 8.78 -9.88
CA ILE A 354 -4.86 8.73 -10.21
C ILE A 354 -4.22 10.12 -10.06
N SER A 355 -2.89 10.14 -9.97
CA SER A 355 -2.03 11.33 -9.88
C SER A 355 -0.94 11.21 -10.95
N ASP A 356 -0.47 12.33 -11.50
CA ASP A 356 0.55 12.34 -12.56
C ASP A 356 1.94 11.85 -12.08
N THR A 357 2.15 11.81 -10.77
CA THR A 357 3.39 11.33 -10.16
C THR A 357 3.55 9.81 -10.32
N PRO A 358 4.79 9.30 -10.52
CA PRO A 358 5.03 7.86 -10.59
C PRO A 358 4.65 7.17 -9.28
N MET A 359 4.22 5.91 -9.37
CA MET A 359 3.94 5.07 -8.21
C MET A 359 5.24 4.61 -7.54
N SER A 360 5.28 4.61 -6.21
CA SER A 360 6.44 4.08 -5.48
C SER A 360 6.46 2.55 -5.45
N SER A 361 7.65 1.96 -5.43
CA SER A 361 7.84 0.51 -5.26
C SER A 361 7.22 -0.01 -3.96
N LEU A 362 7.19 0.84 -2.92
CA LEU A 362 6.54 0.52 -1.65
C LEU A 362 5.03 0.43 -1.84
N ALA A 363 4.39 1.41 -2.48
CA ALA A 363 2.95 1.39 -2.73
C ALA A 363 2.50 0.14 -3.50
N ILE A 364 3.24 -0.28 -4.53
CA ILE A 364 2.99 -1.53 -5.26
C ILE A 364 2.95 -2.73 -4.31
N SER A 365 3.90 -2.82 -3.38
CA SER A 365 4.02 -3.94 -2.44
C SER A 365 2.99 -3.89 -1.31
N GLU A 366 2.67 -2.70 -0.81
CA GLU A 366 1.67 -2.48 0.26
C GLU A 366 0.26 -2.76 -0.24
N TYR A 367 -0.06 -2.39 -1.48
CA TYR A 367 -1.38 -2.61 -2.06
C TYR A 367 -1.72 -4.11 -2.13
N LEU A 368 -0.78 -4.93 -2.61
CA LEU A 368 -0.89 -6.39 -2.61
C LEU A 368 -1.05 -6.95 -1.19
N ARG A 369 -0.23 -6.47 -0.24
CA ARG A 369 -0.30 -6.90 1.15
C ARG A 369 -1.67 -6.65 1.77
N GLU A 370 -2.24 -5.48 1.52
CA GLU A 370 -3.55 -5.10 2.04
C GLU A 370 -4.66 -5.99 1.49
N ARG A 371 -4.60 -6.39 0.21
CA ARG A 371 -5.57 -7.30 -0.39
C ARG A 371 -5.45 -8.73 0.14
N GLY A 372 -4.24 -9.25 0.28
CA GLY A 372 -4.06 -10.56 0.94
C GLY A 372 -4.57 -10.58 2.39
N ARG A 373 -4.43 -9.46 3.11
CA ARG A 373 -4.98 -9.31 4.46
C ARG A 373 -6.51 -9.34 4.47
N ARG A 374 -7.17 -8.77 3.46
CA ARG A 374 -8.64 -8.77 3.35
C ARG A 374 -9.22 -10.13 2.96
N ILE A 375 -8.51 -10.89 2.11
CA ILE A 375 -8.86 -12.28 1.81
C ILE A 375 -8.75 -13.18 3.05
N GLY A 376 -7.86 -12.82 3.98
CA GLY A 376 -7.61 -13.60 5.18
C GLY A 376 -6.44 -14.58 5.03
N TYR A 377 -5.47 -14.28 4.16
CA TYR A 377 -4.25 -15.07 4.10
C TYR A 377 -3.50 -15.01 5.43
N ASN A 378 -3.20 -16.19 5.98
CA ASN A 378 -2.48 -16.38 7.24
C ASN A 378 -1.02 -15.87 7.19
N ARG A 379 -0.45 -15.75 5.98
CA ARG A 379 0.88 -15.22 5.72
C ARG A 379 0.80 -13.84 5.09
N THR A 380 1.75 -12.99 5.46
CA THR A 380 1.92 -11.69 4.81
C THR A 380 2.40 -11.92 3.38
N ILE A 381 1.60 -11.49 2.40
CA ILE A 381 1.99 -11.47 1.00
C ILE A 381 2.61 -10.11 0.65
N THR A 382 3.60 -10.14 -0.23
CA THR A 382 4.24 -8.94 -0.79
C THR A 382 4.56 -9.20 -2.25
N PHE A 383 5.08 -8.21 -2.96
CA PHE A 383 5.52 -8.40 -4.34
C PHE A 383 6.59 -9.50 -4.49
N TYR A 384 7.38 -9.75 -3.44
CA TYR A 384 8.34 -10.85 -3.43
C TYR A 384 7.68 -12.24 -3.38
N SER A 385 6.44 -12.35 -2.93
CA SER A 385 5.69 -13.62 -2.95
C SER A 385 5.40 -14.08 -4.38
N LEU A 386 5.04 -13.15 -5.28
CA LEU A 386 4.90 -13.40 -6.72
C LEU A 386 6.23 -13.79 -7.36
N ARG A 387 7.29 -13.01 -7.07
CA ARG A 387 8.63 -13.28 -7.60
C ARG A 387 9.18 -14.63 -7.15
N ARG A 388 8.92 -15.05 -5.90
CA ARG A 388 9.30 -16.37 -5.39
C ARG A 388 8.58 -17.50 -6.10
N ARG A 389 7.26 -17.46 -6.22
CA ARG A 389 6.54 -18.49 -6.97
C ARG A 389 7.03 -18.57 -8.41
N THR A 390 7.23 -17.43 -9.06
CA THR A 390 7.75 -17.40 -10.44
C THR A 390 9.17 -17.95 -10.56
N ALA A 391 10.05 -17.68 -9.59
CA ALA A 391 11.40 -18.25 -9.56
C ALA A 391 11.38 -19.78 -9.41
N THR A 392 10.48 -20.29 -8.57
CA THR A 392 10.23 -21.72 -8.40
C THR A 392 9.76 -22.34 -9.72
N ASP A 393 8.75 -21.75 -10.36
CA ASP A 393 8.22 -22.25 -11.63
C ASP A 393 9.28 -22.22 -12.75
N PHE A 394 10.05 -21.13 -12.87
CA PHE A 394 11.14 -21.04 -13.85
C PHE A 394 12.20 -22.11 -13.63
N THR A 395 12.55 -22.38 -12.38
CA THR A 395 13.55 -23.42 -12.08
C THR A 395 13.07 -24.79 -12.52
N LEU A 396 11.78 -25.08 -12.35
CA LEU A 396 11.18 -26.34 -12.83
C LEU A 396 11.12 -26.43 -14.35
N LEU A 397 10.74 -25.33 -15.02
CA LEU A 397 10.47 -25.34 -16.46
C LEU A 397 11.73 -25.23 -17.32
N VAL A 398 12.71 -24.42 -16.90
CA VAL A 398 13.89 -24.07 -17.71
C VAL A 398 15.22 -24.32 -16.99
N GLY A 399 15.18 -24.85 -15.77
CA GLY A 399 16.37 -25.11 -14.96
C GLY A 399 16.89 -23.89 -14.19
N ALA A 400 17.71 -24.15 -13.17
CA ALA A 400 18.19 -23.14 -12.22
C ALA A 400 19.03 -22.04 -12.88
N ASP A 401 19.93 -22.39 -13.80
CA ASP A 401 20.83 -21.42 -14.44
C ASP A 401 20.08 -20.41 -15.31
N HIS A 402 19.11 -20.88 -16.09
CA HIS A 402 18.28 -20.00 -16.91
C HIS A 402 17.34 -19.16 -16.02
N ALA A 403 16.78 -19.75 -14.96
CA ALA A 403 16.00 -19.02 -13.97
C ALA A 403 16.82 -17.90 -13.30
N ARG A 404 18.11 -18.12 -12.96
CA ARG A 404 18.99 -17.07 -12.43
C ARG A 404 19.14 -15.92 -13.44
N ARG A 405 19.31 -16.20 -14.73
CA ARG A 405 19.40 -15.16 -15.78
C ARG A 405 18.10 -14.36 -15.89
N LEU A 406 16.95 -15.03 -15.94
CA LEU A 406 15.63 -14.39 -15.99
C LEU A 406 15.35 -13.51 -14.76
N LEU A 407 15.84 -13.91 -13.59
CA LEU A 407 15.73 -13.13 -12.35
C LEU A 407 16.73 -11.96 -12.28
N GLY A 408 17.67 -11.86 -13.22
CA GLY A 408 18.80 -10.94 -13.15
C GLY A 408 19.63 -11.22 -11.90
N HIS A 409 20.00 -12.48 -11.67
CA HIS A 409 21.00 -12.89 -10.68
C HIS A 409 22.30 -13.24 -11.42
N GLY A 410 23.45 -12.98 -10.78
CA GLY A 410 24.74 -13.40 -11.34
C GLY A 410 24.81 -14.93 -11.45
N PRO A 411 25.47 -15.48 -12.49
CA PRO A 411 25.49 -16.91 -12.79
C PRO A 411 26.03 -17.75 -11.63
N ASN A 412 27.05 -17.22 -10.94
CA ASN A 412 27.75 -17.89 -9.84
C ASN A 412 27.15 -17.61 -8.45
N THR A 413 25.96 -17.00 -8.38
CA THR A 413 25.35 -16.63 -7.09
C THR A 413 24.38 -17.70 -6.61
N ARG A 414 24.47 -18.10 -5.33
CA ARG A 414 23.50 -18.99 -4.68
C ARG A 414 22.23 -18.28 -4.20
N THR A 415 21.90 -17.15 -4.83
CA THR A 415 20.81 -16.27 -4.38
C THR A 415 19.44 -16.91 -4.60
N LEU A 416 19.30 -17.66 -5.71
CA LEU A 416 18.06 -18.36 -6.07
C LEU A 416 17.74 -19.43 -5.03
N GLU A 417 18.70 -20.31 -4.77
CA GLU A 417 18.61 -21.46 -3.87
C GLU A 417 18.39 -21.01 -2.43
N ARG A 418 19.10 -19.95 -1.99
CA ARG A 418 19.06 -19.50 -0.60
C ARG A 418 17.78 -18.75 -0.21
N TYR A 419 17.14 -18.06 -1.14
CA TYR A 419 16.07 -17.10 -0.83
C TYR A 419 14.73 -17.34 -1.54
N TYR A 420 14.71 -18.12 -2.61
CA TYR A 420 13.51 -18.31 -3.45
C TYR A 420 13.06 -19.75 -3.53
N LEU A 421 13.99 -20.70 -3.59
CA LEU A 421 13.67 -22.12 -3.69
C LEU A 421 13.42 -22.75 -2.33
N ASN A 422 12.55 -23.76 -2.33
CA ASN A 422 12.24 -24.60 -1.19
C ASN A 422 12.43 -26.08 -1.59
N ASP A 423 13.60 -26.39 -2.16
CA ASP A 423 13.83 -27.68 -2.83
C ASP A 423 13.75 -28.87 -1.87
N VAL A 424 14.16 -28.68 -0.61
CA VAL A 424 14.16 -29.74 0.41
C VAL A 424 12.75 -30.26 0.67
N ASN A 425 11.75 -29.37 0.76
CA ASN A 425 10.37 -29.77 1.04
C ASN A 425 9.65 -30.33 -0.20
N ARG A 426 10.23 -30.19 -1.40
CA ARG A 426 9.64 -30.65 -2.67
C ARG A 426 10.23 -31.95 -3.16
N THR A 427 11.39 -32.33 -2.63
CA THR A 427 12.10 -33.52 -3.08
C THR A 427 11.45 -34.75 -2.48
N ASN A 428 10.92 -35.66 -3.30
CA ASN A 428 10.48 -36.98 -2.84
C ASN A 428 11.72 -37.84 -2.53
N LEU A 429 12.29 -37.63 -1.33
CA LEU A 429 13.47 -38.35 -0.87
C LEU A 429 13.25 -39.85 -0.84
N SER A 430 12.04 -40.31 -0.49
CA SER A 430 11.70 -41.73 -0.46
C SER A 430 11.76 -42.33 -1.86
N GLY A 431 11.09 -41.72 -2.83
CA GLY A 431 11.12 -42.19 -4.21
C GLY A 431 12.53 -42.18 -4.80
N MET A 432 13.32 -41.13 -4.50
CA MET A 432 14.73 -41.09 -4.92
C MET A 432 15.59 -42.17 -4.26
N ALA A 433 15.42 -42.39 -2.95
CA ALA A 433 16.20 -43.38 -2.20
C ALA A 433 15.84 -44.82 -2.57
N LEU A 434 14.58 -45.06 -2.93
CA LEU A 434 14.06 -46.37 -3.32
C LEU A 434 14.19 -46.64 -4.83
N GLY A 435 14.72 -45.70 -5.61
CA GLY A 435 14.86 -45.84 -7.06
C GLY A 435 13.52 -45.80 -7.81
N GLU A 436 12.47 -45.29 -7.18
CA GLU A 436 11.17 -45.08 -7.82
C GLU A 436 11.28 -43.92 -8.82
N THR A 437 10.48 -43.99 -9.89
CA THR A 437 10.34 -42.88 -10.84
C THR A 437 9.69 -41.70 -10.15
N THR A 438 10.54 -40.83 -9.60
CA THR A 438 10.11 -39.55 -9.05
C THR A 438 9.77 -38.61 -10.20
N ASN A 439 8.49 -38.56 -10.57
CA ASN A 439 8.03 -37.47 -11.42
C ASN A 439 8.01 -36.20 -10.54
N PRO A 440 8.84 -35.19 -10.83
CA PRO A 440 8.85 -33.94 -10.07
C PRO A 440 7.50 -33.21 -10.11
N ARG A 441 6.59 -33.57 -11.04
CA ARG A 441 5.22 -33.04 -11.11
C ARG A 441 4.25 -33.68 -10.11
N ILE A 442 4.51 -34.90 -9.62
CA ILE A 442 3.61 -35.56 -8.63
C ILE A 442 3.76 -34.93 -7.25
N THR A 443 4.95 -34.40 -6.92
CA THR A 443 5.19 -33.62 -5.70
C THR A 443 4.61 -32.20 -5.75
N ASP A 444 4.17 -31.73 -6.92
CA ASP A 444 3.41 -30.47 -7.02
C ASP A 444 1.97 -30.66 -6.53
N ASN A 445 1.36 -31.85 -6.69
CA ASN A 445 0.01 -32.15 -6.18
C ASN A 445 -0.09 -32.04 -4.64
N THR A 446 0.96 -32.41 -3.91
CA THR A 446 1.03 -32.22 -2.45
C THR A 446 1.22 -30.75 -2.04
N GLN A 447 1.72 -29.87 -2.92
CA GLN A 447 1.83 -28.44 -2.63
C GLN A 447 0.49 -27.71 -2.63
N PHE A 448 -0.48 -28.13 -3.45
CA PHE A 448 -1.81 -27.51 -3.50
C PHE A 448 -2.55 -27.56 -2.14
N TYR A 449 -2.24 -28.56 -1.31
CA TYR A 449 -2.78 -28.66 0.05
C TYR A 449 -2.14 -27.68 1.05
N THR A 450 -1.10 -26.93 0.65
CA THR A 450 -0.42 -25.91 1.48
C THR A 450 -0.49 -24.49 0.91
N ASP A 451 -1.19 -24.32 -0.21
CA ASP A 451 -1.34 -23.04 -0.88
C ASP A 451 -2.18 -22.06 -0.04
N LEU A 452 -1.94 -20.75 -0.25
CA LEU A 452 -2.64 -19.71 0.52
C LEU A 452 -4.13 -19.67 0.18
N SER A 453 -4.49 -20.06 -1.04
CA SER A 453 -5.87 -20.12 -1.51
C SER A 453 -6.72 -21.16 -0.76
N SER A 454 -6.15 -22.31 -0.38
CA SER A 454 -6.87 -23.36 0.36
C SER A 454 -7.03 -23.02 1.85
N THR A 455 -6.02 -22.36 2.43
CA THR A 455 -5.97 -21.98 3.85
C THR A 455 -6.52 -20.59 4.16
N ALA A 456 -7.12 -19.91 3.19
CA ALA A 456 -7.77 -18.62 3.40
C ALA A 456 -9.02 -18.77 4.30
N ILE A 457 -9.10 -17.90 5.31
CA ILE A 457 -10.20 -17.88 6.30
C ILE A 457 -11.47 -17.23 5.71
N GLY A 458 -11.31 -16.41 4.66
CA GLY A 458 -12.42 -15.78 3.95
C GLY A 458 -12.80 -14.40 4.49
N PRO A 459 -13.45 -13.56 3.67
CA PRO A 459 -13.65 -12.14 3.99
C PRO A 459 -14.68 -11.89 5.10
N GLU A 460 -15.62 -12.80 5.34
CA GLU A 460 -16.64 -12.65 6.39
C GLU A 460 -16.07 -12.91 7.78
N GLU A 461 -15.35 -14.01 7.94
CA GLU A 461 -14.61 -14.33 9.17
C GLU A 461 -13.56 -13.26 9.49
N VAL A 462 -12.89 -12.71 8.47
CA VAL A 462 -11.98 -11.57 8.65
C VAL A 462 -12.72 -10.34 9.21
N ARG A 463 -13.95 -10.06 8.76
CA ARG A 463 -14.77 -8.96 9.29
C ARG A 463 -15.16 -9.18 10.76
N GLU A 464 -15.49 -10.41 11.13
CA GLU A 464 -15.78 -10.78 12.52
C GLU A 464 -14.57 -10.47 13.43
N ILE A 465 -13.36 -10.85 12.99
CA ILE A 465 -12.13 -10.55 13.71
C ILE A 465 -11.93 -9.03 13.85
N TYR A 466 -12.18 -8.23 12.80
CA TYR A 466 -12.02 -6.77 12.84
C TYR A 466 -12.96 -6.02 13.80
N GLY A 467 -14.03 -6.67 14.26
CA GLY A 467 -15.09 -6.07 15.06
C GLY A 467 -14.77 -5.96 16.56
N THR A 468 -15.63 -6.55 17.37
CA THR A 468 -15.53 -6.54 18.84
C THR A 468 -14.31 -7.32 19.33
N LEU A 469 -14.06 -8.49 18.73
CA LEU A 469 -12.98 -9.41 19.12
C LEU A 469 -11.59 -8.74 19.10
N LEU A 470 -11.25 -8.01 18.03
CA LEU A 470 -9.98 -7.28 17.98
C LEU A 470 -9.90 -6.19 19.04
N ASN A 471 -10.98 -5.48 19.32
CA ASN A 471 -10.96 -4.39 20.30
C ASN A 471 -10.79 -4.92 21.73
N GLU A 472 -11.48 -6.02 22.07
CA GLU A 472 -11.35 -6.71 23.35
C GLU A 472 -9.95 -7.28 23.54
N ALA A 473 -9.44 -8.01 22.53
CA ALA A 473 -8.10 -8.59 22.59
C ALA A 473 -6.98 -7.52 22.65
N VAL A 474 -7.17 -6.37 21.99
CA VAL A 474 -6.25 -5.24 22.12
C VAL A 474 -6.31 -4.63 23.51
N ALA A 475 -7.49 -4.50 24.10
CA ALA A 475 -7.63 -3.97 25.46
C ALA A 475 -6.96 -4.90 26.48
N ALA A 476 -7.18 -6.21 26.38
CA ALA A 476 -6.54 -7.22 27.22
C ALA A 476 -5.01 -7.18 27.07
N TYR A 477 -4.49 -7.16 25.84
CA TYR A 477 -3.05 -7.09 25.59
C TYR A 477 -2.41 -5.83 26.20
N ILE A 478 -3.08 -4.67 26.08
CA ILE A 478 -2.57 -3.41 26.66
C ILE A 478 -2.57 -3.46 28.18
N ALA A 479 -3.55 -4.14 28.80
CA ALA A 479 -3.63 -4.29 30.25
C ALA A 479 -2.50 -5.17 30.81
N GLU A 480 -2.06 -6.17 30.05
CA GLU A 480 -0.97 -7.10 30.42
C GLU A 480 0.44 -6.57 30.05
N ASP A 481 0.54 -5.66 29.07
CA ASP A 481 1.82 -5.14 28.61
C ASP A 481 2.37 -4.08 29.58
N GLY A 482 3.25 -4.52 30.50
CA GLY A 482 3.98 -3.64 31.43
C GLY A 482 4.90 -2.60 30.78
N SER A 483 5.05 -2.60 29.45
CA SER A 483 5.77 -1.56 28.69
C SER A 483 4.86 -0.43 28.16
N ALA A 484 3.55 -0.54 28.36
CA ALA A 484 2.59 0.49 28.04
C ALA A 484 2.77 1.69 28.98
N SER A 485 3.42 2.75 28.49
CA SER A 485 3.57 4.01 29.23
C SER A 485 2.20 4.62 29.54
N SER A 486 1.90 4.79 30.82
CA SER A 486 0.71 5.46 31.36
C SER A 486 0.71 6.97 31.10
N GLU A 487 1.89 7.55 30.85
CA GLU A 487 2.12 9.00 30.76
C GLU A 487 2.43 9.48 29.32
N GLY A 488 2.57 8.56 28.36
CA GLY A 488 2.92 8.90 26.98
C GLY A 488 1.88 9.79 26.29
N SER A 489 2.35 10.71 25.44
CA SER A 489 1.47 11.65 24.74
C SER A 489 0.37 10.93 23.94
N ILE A 490 -0.77 11.59 23.71
CA ILE A 490 -1.89 11.04 22.91
C ILE A 490 -1.43 10.48 21.55
N LYS A 491 -0.40 11.09 20.94
CA LYS A 491 0.20 10.64 19.68
C LYS A 491 0.93 9.31 19.84
N GLU A 492 1.71 9.16 20.91
CA GLU A 492 2.42 7.94 21.24
C GLU A 492 1.45 6.82 21.57
N TRP A 493 0.44 7.11 22.40
CA TRP A 493 -0.59 6.15 22.76
C TRP A 493 -1.36 5.66 21.53
N ARG A 494 -1.68 6.56 20.59
CA ARG A 494 -2.30 6.20 19.31
C ARG A 494 -1.38 5.34 18.44
N ASN A 495 -0.08 5.66 18.38
CA ASN A 495 0.88 4.87 17.61
C ASN A 495 1.12 3.50 18.24
N TYR A 496 1.19 3.44 19.57
CA TYR A 496 1.29 2.20 20.34
C TYR A 496 0.05 1.32 20.13
N ARG A 497 -1.17 1.85 20.33
CA ARG A 497 -2.40 1.11 20.02
C ARG A 497 -2.44 0.63 18.58
N ARG A 498 -2.03 1.43 17.59
CA ARG A 498 -1.93 0.97 16.19
C ARG A 498 -0.95 -0.18 16.00
N ARG A 499 0.19 -0.20 16.72
CA ARG A 499 1.15 -1.30 16.69
C ARG A 499 0.54 -2.56 17.31
N VAL A 500 -0.04 -2.44 18.51
CA VAL A 500 -0.69 -3.53 19.23
C VAL A 500 -1.85 -4.11 18.42
N SER A 501 -2.74 -3.28 17.89
CA SER A 501 -3.85 -3.74 17.04
C SER A 501 -3.38 -4.53 15.82
N ARG A 502 -2.25 -4.14 15.20
CA ARG A 502 -1.68 -4.92 14.09
C ARG A 502 -1.10 -6.25 14.54
N LEU A 503 -0.49 -6.30 15.72
CA LEU A 503 0.06 -7.51 16.32
C LEU A 503 -1.08 -8.49 16.65
N VAL A 504 -2.03 -8.06 17.48
CA VAL A 504 -3.18 -8.85 17.95
C VAL A 504 -4.02 -9.35 16.78
N PHE A 505 -4.36 -8.48 15.82
CA PHE A 505 -5.10 -8.88 14.63
C PHE A 505 -4.42 -10.02 13.86
N ARG A 506 -3.09 -9.96 13.73
CA ARG A 506 -2.34 -11.01 13.05
C ARG A 506 -2.33 -12.30 13.86
N SER A 507 -2.17 -12.23 15.18
CA SER A 507 -2.21 -13.42 16.05
C SER A 507 -3.57 -14.12 15.98
N LEU A 508 -4.66 -13.36 15.97
CA LEU A 508 -6.02 -13.89 15.81
C LEU A 508 -6.21 -14.58 14.45
N LEU A 509 -5.73 -13.98 13.36
CA LEU A 509 -5.76 -14.61 12.04
C LEU A 509 -4.94 -15.91 12.02
N GLN A 510 -3.75 -15.92 12.63
CA GLN A 510 -2.91 -17.12 12.67
C GLN A 510 -3.58 -18.25 13.47
N GLU A 511 -4.16 -17.94 14.62
CA GLU A 511 -4.87 -18.91 15.44
C GLU A 511 -6.09 -19.48 14.72
N ARG A 512 -6.88 -18.63 14.06
CA ARG A 512 -8.03 -19.08 13.24
C ARG A 512 -7.59 -19.94 12.07
N SER A 513 -6.53 -19.56 11.36
CA SER A 513 -5.95 -20.38 10.29
C SER A 513 -5.48 -21.74 10.78
N LYS A 514 -4.85 -21.82 11.96
CA LYS A 514 -4.40 -23.10 12.53
C LYS A 514 -5.57 -24.01 12.87
N ARG A 515 -6.65 -23.45 13.43
CA ARG A 515 -7.87 -24.20 13.72
C ARG A 515 -8.53 -24.71 12.44
N LEU A 516 -8.56 -23.88 11.40
CA LEU A 516 -9.02 -24.28 10.08
C LEU A 516 -8.16 -25.42 9.53
N GLU A 517 -6.83 -25.27 9.51
CA GLU A 517 -5.89 -26.31 9.06
C GLU A 517 -6.06 -27.63 9.83
N ALA A 518 -6.35 -27.59 11.13
CA ALA A 518 -6.59 -28.78 11.95
C ALA A 518 -7.93 -29.47 11.66
N ALA A 519 -8.93 -28.72 11.16
CA ALA A 519 -10.28 -29.23 10.90
C ALA A 519 -10.54 -29.53 9.41
N LEU A 520 -9.67 -29.06 8.50
CA LEU A 520 -9.88 -29.11 7.06
C LEU A 520 -9.86 -30.55 6.54
N THR A 521 -10.94 -30.98 5.88
CA THR A 521 -11.01 -32.29 5.22
C THR A 521 -10.43 -32.23 3.81
N GLN A 522 -10.02 -33.38 3.26
CA GLN A 522 -9.50 -33.46 1.88
C GLN A 522 -10.53 -32.98 0.85
N ALA A 523 -11.80 -33.36 1.00
CA ALA A 523 -12.88 -32.95 0.11
C ALA A 523 -13.09 -31.43 0.13
N GLU A 524 -13.02 -30.80 1.30
CA GLU A 524 -13.11 -29.34 1.44
C GLU A 524 -11.91 -28.63 0.79
N VAL A 525 -10.70 -29.20 0.88
CA VAL A 525 -9.53 -28.65 0.17
C VAL A 525 -9.76 -28.68 -1.34
N GLU A 526 -10.19 -29.81 -1.88
CA GLU A 526 -10.45 -29.96 -3.32
C GLU A 526 -11.55 -29.00 -3.80
N GLU A 527 -12.62 -28.81 -3.02
CA GLU A 527 -13.66 -27.83 -3.32
C GLU A 527 -13.13 -26.39 -3.29
N ARG A 528 -12.30 -26.04 -2.29
CA ARG A 528 -11.68 -24.72 -2.18
C ARG A 528 -10.71 -24.45 -3.33
N ILE A 529 -9.95 -25.46 -3.77
CA ILE A 529 -9.08 -25.36 -4.94
C ILE A 529 -9.92 -25.09 -6.19
N LYS A 530 -10.99 -25.87 -6.42
CA LYS A 530 -11.90 -25.66 -7.54
C LYS A 530 -12.51 -24.25 -7.55
N LYS A 531 -12.93 -23.74 -6.39
CA LYS A 531 -13.42 -22.37 -6.23
C LYS A 531 -12.34 -21.31 -6.48
N ALA A 532 -11.08 -21.61 -6.14
CA ALA A 532 -9.97 -20.68 -6.32
C ALA A 532 -9.47 -20.62 -7.77
N THR A 533 -9.57 -21.73 -8.52
CA THR A 533 -9.25 -21.78 -9.94
C THR A 533 -10.35 -21.19 -10.81
N THR A 534 -11.62 -21.29 -10.42
CA THR A 534 -12.72 -20.56 -11.08
C THR A 534 -12.66 -19.07 -10.74
N ASN A 535 -12.13 -18.26 -11.66
CA ASN A 535 -12.21 -16.81 -11.57
C ASN A 535 -13.65 -16.37 -11.82
N ASN A 536 -14.31 -15.76 -10.84
CA ASN A 536 -15.72 -15.36 -10.96
C ASN A 536 -15.90 -14.31 -12.05
N THR A 537 -14.97 -13.35 -12.14
CA THR A 537 -14.99 -12.30 -13.16
C THR A 537 -14.86 -12.90 -14.56
N MET A 538 -13.95 -13.85 -14.74
CA MET A 538 -13.69 -14.54 -15.99
C MET A 538 -14.84 -15.47 -16.36
N GLY A 539 -15.44 -16.16 -15.39
CA GLY A 539 -16.64 -16.97 -15.60
C GLY A 539 -17.80 -16.12 -16.12
N ASP A 540 -17.99 -14.91 -15.58
CA ASP A 540 -18.99 -13.97 -16.08
C ASP A 540 -18.64 -13.44 -17.48
N ILE A 541 -17.36 -13.18 -17.77
CA ILE A 541 -16.88 -12.80 -19.12
C ILE A 541 -17.20 -13.91 -20.12
N LEU A 542 -16.82 -15.15 -19.82
CA LEU A 542 -17.04 -16.30 -20.70
C LEU A 542 -18.53 -16.52 -20.95
N ARG A 543 -19.37 -16.39 -19.91
CA ARG A 543 -20.83 -16.50 -20.04
C ARG A 543 -21.40 -15.41 -20.96
N ARG A 544 -20.95 -14.15 -20.82
CA ARG A 544 -21.38 -13.05 -21.70
C ARG A 544 -20.85 -13.21 -23.13
N ALA A 545 -19.62 -13.65 -23.28
CA ALA A 545 -19.00 -13.89 -24.59
C ALA A 545 -19.73 -14.98 -25.35
N LYS A 546 -20.10 -16.06 -24.65
CA LYS A 546 -20.93 -17.13 -25.21
C LYS A 546 -22.30 -16.60 -25.64
N ALA A 547 -23.00 -15.85 -24.77
CA ALA A 547 -24.29 -15.26 -25.10
C ALA A 547 -24.22 -14.29 -26.29
N MET A 548 -23.12 -13.55 -26.46
CA MET A 548 -22.90 -12.69 -27.63
C MET A 548 -22.60 -13.49 -28.90
N SER A 549 -21.89 -14.60 -28.78
CA SER A 549 -21.64 -15.52 -29.90
C SER A 549 -22.92 -16.22 -30.36
N GLU A 550 -23.81 -16.54 -29.42
CA GLU A 550 -25.14 -17.13 -29.68
C GLU A 550 -26.17 -16.08 -30.15
N MET A 551 -25.90 -14.77 -29.97
CA MET A 551 -26.76 -13.66 -30.40
C MET A 551 -26.28 -12.95 -31.67
N GLN A 552 -25.13 -13.31 -32.24
CA GLN A 552 -24.94 -13.04 -33.66
C GLN A 552 -26.06 -13.80 -34.37
N PRO A 553 -26.83 -13.16 -35.28
CA PRO A 553 -27.70 -13.94 -36.13
C PRO A 553 -26.73 -14.92 -36.80
N ASP A 554 -26.93 -16.21 -36.57
CA ASP A 554 -26.54 -17.19 -37.56
C ASP A 554 -26.93 -16.55 -38.89
N ASP A 555 -25.99 -16.44 -39.81
CA ASP A 555 -26.36 -16.36 -41.21
C ASP A 555 -27.35 -17.51 -41.37
N GLU A 556 -28.67 -17.20 -41.31
CA GLU A 556 -29.69 -18.12 -41.75
C GLU A 556 -29.18 -18.52 -43.12
N PRO A 557 -28.81 -19.79 -43.34
CA PRO A 557 -28.64 -20.22 -44.70
C PRO A 557 -30.01 -19.97 -45.30
N ILE A 558 -30.11 -18.96 -46.17
CA ILE A 558 -31.24 -18.77 -47.06
C ILE A 558 -31.58 -20.19 -47.51
N PRO A 559 -32.79 -20.73 -47.18
CA PRO A 559 -33.09 -22.09 -47.53
C PRO A 559 -32.94 -22.18 -49.04
N GLY A 560 -31.90 -22.89 -49.48
CA GLY A 560 -31.65 -23.17 -50.88
C GLY A 560 -32.77 -24.07 -51.33
N MET A 561 -33.90 -23.47 -51.72
CA MET A 561 -34.92 -24.14 -52.48
C MET A 561 -34.25 -24.53 -53.81
N LEU A 562 -33.96 -25.82 -53.97
CA LEU A 562 -33.80 -26.37 -55.31
C LEU A 562 -35.13 -26.17 -56.07
N PRO A 563 -35.10 -25.92 -57.38
CA PRO A 563 -36.29 -25.58 -58.19
C PRO A 563 -37.42 -26.62 -58.19
N ASP A 564 -37.22 -27.77 -57.55
CA ASP A 564 -38.08 -28.95 -57.53
C ASP A 564 -38.40 -29.52 -56.12
N GLY A 565 -37.96 -28.88 -55.03
CA GLY A 565 -38.56 -29.07 -53.70
C GLY A 565 -38.33 -30.42 -52.99
N GLY A 566 -37.10 -30.95 -52.97
CA GLY A 566 -36.71 -32.12 -52.16
C GLY A 566 -35.41 -31.92 -51.35
N PHE A 567 -35.26 -32.65 -50.23
CA PHE A 567 -34.06 -32.65 -49.36
C PHE A 567 -33.07 -33.76 -49.76
N GLU A 568 -31.76 -33.47 -49.74
CA GLU A 568 -30.69 -34.45 -50.02
C GLU A 568 -30.40 -35.37 -48.82
N GLU A 569 -30.62 -36.67 -49.02
CA GLU A 569 -30.08 -37.78 -48.25
C GLU A 569 -28.62 -38.02 -48.70
N THR A 570 -27.62 -37.79 -47.83
CA THR A 570 -26.47 -38.70 -47.63
C THR A 570 -25.49 -38.12 -46.61
N PHE A 571 -25.71 -38.52 -45.36
CA PHE A 571 -24.70 -38.56 -44.32
C PHE A 571 -23.65 -39.63 -44.68
N THR A 572 -22.36 -39.29 -44.65
CA THR A 572 -21.27 -40.29 -44.59
C THR A 572 -20.27 -39.91 -43.50
N GLU A 573 -20.33 -40.69 -42.42
CA GLU A 573 -19.30 -40.82 -41.40
C GLU A 573 -18.17 -41.74 -41.87
N GLY A 574 -16.93 -41.43 -41.46
CA GLY A 574 -15.83 -42.39 -41.39
C GLY A 574 -14.47 -41.82 -41.86
N ILE A 575 -13.30 -42.09 -41.26
CA ILE A 575 -12.83 -43.03 -40.22
C ILE A 575 -11.49 -42.44 -39.65
N PRO A 576 -11.02 -42.85 -38.43
CA PRO A 576 -9.97 -42.20 -37.64
C PRO A 576 -8.50 -42.58 -37.99
N GLU A 577 -7.58 -41.88 -37.30
CA GLU A 577 -6.11 -41.78 -37.40
C GLU A 577 -5.25 -43.04 -37.62
N ALA A 578 -4.03 -42.84 -38.16
CA ALA A 578 -2.80 -43.49 -37.65
C ALA A 578 -1.47 -42.79 -38.06
N ASP A 579 -0.76 -42.31 -37.04
CA ASP A 579 0.65 -42.47 -36.66
C ASP A 579 1.91 -41.93 -37.40
N LEU A 580 2.69 -41.20 -36.57
CA LEU A 580 4.14 -41.18 -36.33
C LEU A 580 5.17 -40.63 -37.35
N ASN A 581 5.95 -39.67 -36.80
CA ASN A 581 7.37 -39.39 -37.02
C ASN A 581 7.82 -38.74 -38.33
N THR A 582 7.98 -37.41 -38.28
CA THR A 582 9.18 -36.77 -38.83
C THR A 582 9.53 -35.49 -38.07
N GLN A 583 10.58 -35.58 -37.26
CA GLN A 583 11.23 -34.44 -36.62
C GLN A 583 11.79 -33.47 -37.66
N ARG A 584 11.49 -32.18 -37.52
CA ARG A 584 12.50 -31.11 -37.61
C ARG A 584 12.17 -30.03 -36.57
N LEU A 585 13.06 -29.88 -35.59
CA LEU A 585 13.11 -28.76 -34.66
C LEU A 585 13.34 -27.45 -35.44
N PRO A 586 12.58 -26.36 -35.20
CA PRO A 586 12.98 -25.04 -35.65
C PRO A 586 14.11 -24.51 -34.74
N ALA A 587 15.14 -23.95 -35.37
CA ALA A 587 16.34 -23.39 -34.72
C ALA A 587 16.11 -22.00 -34.07
N ASP A 588 14.87 -21.59 -33.85
CA ASP A 588 14.55 -20.30 -33.25
C ASP A 588 14.23 -20.48 -31.76
N GLY A 589 15.08 -19.93 -30.91
CA GLY A 589 14.98 -19.96 -29.44
C GLY A 589 13.80 -19.15 -28.87
N LEU A 590 12.60 -19.36 -29.40
CA LEU A 590 11.35 -18.78 -28.93
C LEU A 590 10.60 -19.84 -28.12
N PHE A 591 10.79 -19.84 -26.81
CA PHE A 591 10.09 -20.77 -25.91
C PHE A 591 8.68 -20.24 -25.61
N ILE A 592 7.67 -20.93 -26.11
CA ILE A 592 6.26 -20.69 -25.82
C ILE A 592 5.96 -21.31 -24.45
N ARG A 593 5.40 -20.50 -23.55
CA ARG A 593 4.98 -20.93 -22.20
C ARG A 593 3.61 -21.61 -22.30
N GLU A 594 3.58 -22.94 -22.34
CA GLU A 594 2.36 -23.70 -22.06
C GLU A 594 2.16 -23.79 -20.55
N THR A 595 1.14 -23.13 -20.03
CA THR A 595 0.67 -23.28 -18.65
C THR A 595 -0.32 -24.44 -18.61
N ASP A 596 0.17 -25.61 -18.21
CA ASP A 596 -0.64 -26.79 -17.99
C ASP A 596 -0.95 -26.97 -16.51
N GLU A 597 -2.14 -26.51 -16.12
CA GLU A 597 -2.91 -27.16 -15.07
C GLU A 597 -3.73 -28.25 -15.79
N GLN A 598 -3.42 -29.52 -15.52
CA GLN A 598 -4.22 -30.66 -15.99
C GLN A 598 -5.47 -30.75 -15.11
N THR A 599 -6.56 -30.13 -15.56
CA THR A 599 -7.90 -30.37 -15.02
C THR A 599 -8.55 -31.48 -15.84
N THR A 600 -8.94 -32.56 -15.17
CA THR A 600 -9.86 -33.55 -15.71
C THR A 600 -11.09 -32.85 -16.28
N GLU A 601 -11.47 -33.27 -17.48
CA GLU A 601 -12.54 -32.74 -18.32
C GLU A 601 -13.83 -32.51 -17.50
N ASN A 602 -14.17 -31.23 -17.29
CA ASN A 602 -15.51 -30.80 -16.92
C ASN A 602 -16.19 -30.24 -18.19
N PRO A 603 -17.51 -30.34 -18.29
CA PRO A 603 -18.22 -30.34 -19.56
C PRO A 603 -18.06 -29.03 -20.33
N SER A 604 -17.87 -29.18 -21.63
CA SER A 604 -17.63 -28.15 -22.65
C SER A 604 -18.41 -26.85 -22.44
N VAL A 605 -17.71 -25.84 -21.93
CA VAL A 605 -18.00 -24.46 -22.30
C VAL A 605 -17.61 -24.38 -23.78
N GLY A 606 -18.57 -24.49 -24.69
CA GLY A 606 -18.33 -24.44 -26.15
C GLY A 606 -17.37 -23.31 -26.54
N ASP A 607 -16.54 -23.56 -27.56
CA ASP A 607 -15.39 -22.73 -27.96
C ASP A 607 -15.76 -21.26 -28.20
N VAL A 608 -15.70 -20.45 -27.15
CA VAL A 608 -15.83 -19.00 -27.25
C VAL A 608 -14.63 -18.47 -28.04
N PRO A 609 -14.84 -17.72 -29.14
CA PRO A 609 -13.74 -17.14 -29.89
C PRO A 609 -12.86 -16.25 -29.00
N TYR A 610 -11.54 -16.45 -29.08
CA TYR A 610 -10.56 -15.73 -28.26
C TYR A 610 -10.72 -14.20 -28.37
N THR A 611 -10.97 -13.71 -29.58
CA THR A 611 -11.22 -12.29 -29.90
C THR A 611 -12.40 -11.72 -29.12
N SER A 612 -13.52 -12.45 -29.04
CA SER A 612 -14.71 -12.06 -28.28
C SER A 612 -14.41 -11.98 -26.78
N CYS A 613 -13.65 -12.94 -26.27
CA CYS A 613 -13.22 -12.99 -24.88
C CYS A 613 -12.30 -11.81 -24.53
N VAL A 614 -11.33 -11.50 -25.40
CA VAL A 614 -10.43 -10.34 -25.26
C VAL A 614 -11.21 -9.03 -25.28
N ARG A 615 -12.10 -8.86 -26.27
CA ARG A 615 -12.93 -7.65 -26.40
C ARG A 615 -13.70 -7.39 -25.11
N LEU A 616 -14.47 -8.37 -24.64
CA LEU A 616 -15.28 -8.24 -23.43
C LEU A 616 -14.45 -7.97 -22.18
N THR A 617 -13.28 -8.61 -22.06
CA THR A 617 -12.37 -8.33 -20.95
C THR A 617 -11.91 -6.87 -20.97
N MET A 618 -11.49 -6.36 -22.13
CA MET A 618 -11.05 -4.97 -22.27
C MET A 618 -12.18 -3.98 -22.04
N GLU A 619 -13.39 -4.28 -22.54
CA GLU A 619 -14.60 -3.48 -22.33
C GLU A 619 -14.96 -3.39 -20.86
N LEU A 620 -15.07 -4.50 -20.13
CA LEU A 620 -15.38 -4.49 -18.70
C LEU A 620 -14.38 -3.64 -17.91
N LEU A 621 -13.09 -3.76 -18.22
CA LEU A 621 -12.07 -2.97 -17.57
C LEU A 621 -12.24 -1.47 -17.89
N LEU A 622 -12.62 -1.08 -19.11
CA LEU A 622 -12.89 0.32 -19.46
C LEU A 622 -14.21 0.86 -18.89
N GLU A 623 -15.28 0.07 -18.89
CA GLU A 623 -16.66 0.47 -18.56
C GLU A 623 -16.92 0.62 -17.07
N PHE A 624 -16.12 -0.03 -16.20
CA PHE A 624 -16.27 0.00 -14.74
C PHE A 624 -16.31 1.42 -14.13
N ASN A 625 -15.88 2.46 -14.87
CA ASN A 625 -16.00 3.86 -14.48
C ASN A 625 -17.43 4.43 -14.56
N THR A 626 -18.40 3.73 -15.19
CA THR A 626 -19.77 4.24 -15.39
C THR A 626 -20.82 3.71 -14.42
N GLN A 627 -20.52 2.64 -13.67
CA GLN A 627 -21.43 2.08 -12.66
C GLN A 627 -21.05 2.58 -11.26
N SER A 628 -21.55 3.75 -10.89
CA SER A 628 -21.46 4.26 -9.51
C SER A 628 -22.13 3.29 -8.54
N HIS A 629 -21.34 2.66 -7.66
CA HIS A 629 -21.77 1.82 -6.54
C HIS A 629 -22.85 2.52 -5.69
N GLY A 630 -24.10 2.06 -5.83
CA GLY A 630 -25.19 2.31 -4.90
C GLY A 630 -25.27 1.17 -3.88
N VAL A 631 -25.08 1.53 -2.61
CA VAL A 631 -25.44 0.89 -1.32
C VAL A 631 -25.81 -0.61 -1.34
N ALA A 632 -25.08 -1.37 -0.52
CA ALA A 632 -25.27 -2.78 -0.22
C ALA A 632 -26.63 -3.10 0.41
N GLY A 633 -27.23 -4.21 -0.02
CA GLY A 633 -28.40 -4.86 0.59
C GLY A 633 -29.38 -5.38 -0.46
N GLU A 634 -29.17 -6.61 -0.93
CA GLU A 634 -30.16 -7.66 -1.29
C GLU A 634 -29.68 -8.58 -2.44
N PRO A 635 -30.01 -9.89 -2.36
CA PRO A 635 -29.41 -10.93 -3.21
C PRO A 635 -30.01 -10.98 -4.61
N ALA A 636 -29.27 -11.64 -5.49
CA ALA A 636 -29.47 -11.75 -6.92
C ALA A 636 -30.90 -12.15 -7.33
N GLY A 637 -31.60 -11.24 -7.99
CA GLY A 637 -32.84 -11.48 -8.72
C GLY A 637 -33.03 -10.36 -9.73
N GLU A 638 -33.05 -10.73 -11.02
CA GLU A 638 -33.52 -9.95 -12.18
C GLU A 638 -33.48 -8.41 -12.06
N ARG A 639 -32.30 -7.81 -12.22
CA ARG A 639 -32.20 -6.36 -12.37
C ARG A 639 -32.28 -5.98 -13.85
N ARG A 640 -33.50 -5.85 -14.37
CA ARG A 640 -33.77 -4.82 -15.40
C ARG A 640 -33.55 -3.46 -14.75
N ILE A 641 -32.31 -2.97 -14.84
CA ILE A 641 -31.97 -1.61 -14.42
C ILE A 641 -32.60 -0.68 -15.44
N ILE A 642 -33.76 -0.12 -15.10
CA ILE A 642 -34.27 1.08 -15.75
C ILE A 642 -33.13 2.11 -15.67
N PRO A 643 -32.60 2.61 -16.81
CA PRO A 643 -31.52 3.56 -16.79
C PRO A 643 -32.00 4.78 -16.01
N LYS A 644 -31.45 5.00 -14.81
CA LYS A 644 -31.60 6.31 -14.17
C LYS A 644 -30.88 7.30 -15.08
N PRO A 645 -31.59 8.25 -15.71
CA PRO A 645 -30.94 9.22 -16.57
C PRO A 645 -29.86 9.95 -15.76
N ARG A 646 -28.77 10.33 -16.42
CA ARG A 646 -27.76 11.24 -15.87
C ARG A 646 -28.47 12.53 -15.46
N ILE A 647 -28.88 12.59 -14.20
CA ILE A 647 -29.65 13.69 -13.64
C ILE A 647 -28.68 14.83 -13.30
N ASN A 648 -28.33 15.61 -14.33
CA ASN A 648 -28.25 17.06 -14.22
C ASN A 648 -29.68 17.62 -14.06
N ASN A 649 -30.47 17.12 -13.11
CA ASN A 649 -31.70 17.81 -12.74
C ASN A 649 -31.22 19.06 -12.03
N GLN A 650 -31.62 20.19 -12.58
CA GLN A 650 -31.54 21.50 -11.97
C GLN A 650 -32.03 21.38 -10.52
N LEU A 651 -31.11 21.21 -9.57
CA LEU A 651 -31.43 21.11 -8.16
C LEU A 651 -31.83 22.51 -7.70
N VAL A 652 -33.08 22.88 -7.91
CA VAL A 652 -33.66 24.14 -7.45
C VAL A 652 -34.31 23.91 -6.09
N CYS A 653 -34.25 24.90 -5.20
CA CYS A 653 -34.90 24.78 -3.90
C CYS A 653 -36.43 24.91 -4.08
N PRO A 654 -37.24 23.89 -3.69
CA PRO A 654 -38.70 23.95 -3.82
C PRO A 654 -39.29 25.10 -2.99
N GLN A 655 -38.78 25.33 -1.78
CA GLN A 655 -39.22 26.44 -0.92
C GLN A 655 -38.93 27.82 -1.53
N CYS A 656 -37.82 27.98 -2.27
CA CYS A 656 -37.58 29.24 -3.00
C CYS A 656 -38.53 29.42 -4.18
N LYS A 657 -38.91 28.31 -4.84
CA LYS A 657 -39.82 28.33 -5.99
C LYS A 657 -41.21 28.82 -5.59
N ASP A 658 -41.68 28.40 -4.42
CA ASP A 658 -43.03 28.68 -3.92
C ASP A 658 -43.13 30.02 -3.16
N GLU A 659 -42.01 30.67 -2.81
CA GLU A 659 -42.04 31.93 -2.06
C GLU A 659 -42.10 33.15 -3.00
N GLU A 660 -43.22 33.88 -2.93
CA GLU A 660 -43.53 35.04 -3.76
C GLU A 660 -42.52 36.19 -3.63
N TYR A 661 -42.00 36.44 -2.43
CA TYR A 661 -41.16 37.60 -2.09
C TYR A 661 -39.65 37.39 -2.31
N ILE A 662 -39.26 36.35 -3.05
CA ILE A 662 -37.87 36.07 -3.46
C ILE A 662 -37.67 36.56 -4.90
N ASP A 663 -36.49 37.12 -5.20
CA ASP A 663 -36.11 37.55 -6.54
C ASP A 663 -35.95 36.37 -7.51
N ASP A 664 -36.31 36.56 -8.78
CA ASP A 664 -36.31 35.50 -9.79
C ASP A 664 -34.93 34.86 -10.00
N ALA A 665 -33.86 35.63 -9.78
CA ALA A 665 -32.49 35.13 -9.83
C ALA A 665 -32.20 34.09 -8.72
N HIS A 666 -32.77 34.27 -7.53
CA HIS A 666 -32.60 33.32 -6.43
C HIS A 666 -33.60 32.16 -6.52
N ARG A 667 -34.80 32.41 -7.06
CA ARG A 667 -35.83 31.41 -7.34
C ARG A 667 -35.39 30.39 -8.38
N SER A 668 -34.71 30.83 -9.42
CA SER A 668 -34.17 29.98 -10.51
C SER A 668 -32.79 29.41 -10.22
N ARG A 669 -32.23 29.65 -9.02
CA ARG A 669 -30.87 29.24 -8.68
C ARG A 669 -30.72 27.72 -8.67
N VAL A 670 -29.84 27.22 -9.52
CA VAL A 670 -29.44 25.81 -9.57
C VAL A 670 -28.29 25.55 -8.59
N TRP A 671 -28.49 24.59 -7.69
CA TRP A 671 -27.49 24.18 -6.73
C TRP A 671 -26.58 23.10 -7.32
N PRO A 672 -25.25 23.22 -7.17
CA PRO A 672 -24.28 22.33 -7.84
C PRO A 672 -24.30 20.90 -7.31
N SER A 673 -24.85 20.67 -6.12
CA SER A 673 -25.01 19.34 -5.56
C SER A 673 -26.06 19.29 -4.45
N ARG A 674 -26.58 18.09 -4.17
CA ARG A 674 -27.58 17.85 -3.11
C ARG A 674 -27.13 18.33 -1.73
N PRO A 675 -25.86 18.20 -1.30
CA PRO A 675 -25.37 18.79 -0.04
C PRO A 675 -25.41 20.32 -0.02
N HIS A 676 -25.22 20.98 -1.16
CA HIS A 676 -25.33 22.44 -1.24
C HIS A 676 -26.77 22.91 -1.14
N LEU A 677 -27.68 22.22 -1.84
CA LEU A 677 -29.13 22.45 -1.71
C LEU A 677 -29.58 22.21 -0.26
N GLN A 678 -29.18 21.09 0.34
CA GLN A 678 -29.52 20.76 1.72
C GLN A 678 -29.02 21.83 2.70
N ARG A 679 -27.78 22.31 2.54
CA ARG A 679 -27.23 23.39 3.37
C ARG A 679 -28.02 24.71 3.26
N HIS A 680 -28.62 24.97 2.10
CA HIS A 680 -29.50 26.12 1.90
C HIS A 680 -30.88 25.90 2.52
N ILE A 681 -31.48 24.72 2.33
CA ILE A 681 -32.73 24.32 2.98
C ILE A 681 -32.59 24.41 4.50
N ASP A 682 -31.47 23.94 5.06
CA ASP A 682 -31.18 23.96 6.50
C ASP A 682 -30.72 25.34 7.00
N SER A 683 -30.68 26.37 6.15
CA SER A 683 -30.31 27.72 6.59
C SER A 683 -31.50 28.46 7.20
N ASP A 684 -31.28 29.52 7.96
CA ASP A 684 -32.36 30.40 8.44
C ASP A 684 -33.07 31.17 7.30
N PHE A 685 -32.64 31.01 6.05
CA PHE A 685 -33.23 31.67 4.90
C PHE A 685 -34.73 31.39 4.75
N HIS A 686 -35.18 30.16 5.04
CA HIS A 686 -36.59 29.76 4.98
C HIS A 686 -37.34 29.89 6.32
N SER A 687 -36.73 30.55 7.31
CA SER A 687 -37.40 30.79 8.59
C SER A 687 -38.60 31.75 8.43
N PRO A 688 -39.70 31.57 9.20
CA PRO A 688 -40.85 32.47 9.17
C PRO A 688 -40.47 33.94 9.34
N LEU A 689 -39.52 34.25 10.23
CA LEU A 689 -38.98 35.61 10.40
C LEU A 689 -38.40 36.16 9.09
N LYS A 690 -37.59 35.38 8.38
CA LYS A 690 -36.95 35.85 7.14
C LYS A 690 -37.95 36.04 6.01
N ARG A 691 -38.98 35.21 5.93
CA ARG A 691 -40.10 35.38 4.98
C ARG A 691 -40.83 36.71 5.21
N VAL A 692 -41.14 37.03 6.47
CA VAL A 692 -41.81 38.30 6.83
C VAL A 692 -40.89 39.49 6.57
N GLN A 693 -39.60 39.39 6.90
CA GLN A 693 -38.64 40.44 6.57
C GLN A 693 -38.55 40.70 5.06
N ARG A 694 -38.59 39.67 4.22
CA ARG A 694 -38.65 39.81 2.76
C ARG A 694 -39.95 40.45 2.30
N ARG A 695 -41.11 40.03 2.83
CA ARG A 695 -42.42 40.67 2.55
C ARG A 695 -42.40 42.17 2.87
N ILE A 696 -41.86 42.55 4.04
CA ILE A 696 -41.72 43.95 4.45
C ILE A 696 -40.77 44.71 3.50
N GLN A 697 -39.63 44.12 3.14
CA GLN A 697 -38.67 44.75 2.23
C GLN A 697 -39.23 44.93 0.82
N CYS A 698 -39.96 43.95 0.29
CA CYS A 698 -40.63 44.07 -1.01
C CYS A 698 -41.73 45.14 -0.97
N ARG A 699 -42.54 45.18 0.09
CA ARG A 699 -43.54 46.25 0.30
C ARG A 699 -42.90 47.62 0.39
N GLN A 700 -41.78 47.76 1.12
CA GLN A 700 -41.07 49.04 1.24
C GLN A 700 -40.52 49.54 -0.10
N LYS A 701 -40.07 48.65 -0.99
CA LYS A 701 -39.66 49.03 -2.35
C LYS A 701 -40.83 49.62 -3.16
N ILE A 702 -42.06 49.22 -2.88
CA ILE A 702 -43.26 49.68 -3.59
C ILE A 702 -43.83 50.95 -2.95
N THR A 703 -43.99 50.97 -1.62
CA THR A 703 -44.69 52.04 -0.90
C THR A 703 -43.76 53.13 -0.35
N GLY A 704 -42.44 52.89 -0.34
CA GLY A 704 -41.44 53.74 0.28
C GLY A 704 -41.41 53.70 1.81
N LYS A 705 -42.36 53.02 2.46
CA LYS A 705 -42.56 53.01 3.92
C LYS A 705 -42.33 51.62 4.52
N TRP A 706 -41.80 51.57 5.74
CA TRP A 706 -41.63 50.32 6.50
C TRP A 706 -42.89 50.04 7.32
N LEU A 707 -43.86 49.36 6.72
CA LEU A 707 -45.16 49.04 7.35
C LEU A 707 -45.17 47.61 7.91
N CYS A 708 -46.00 47.38 8.94
CA CYS A 708 -46.28 46.05 9.45
C CYS A 708 -47.35 45.37 8.57
N PRO A 709 -47.07 44.17 7.99
CA PRO A 709 -48.00 43.53 7.07
C PRO A 709 -49.30 43.07 7.73
N PHE A 710 -49.29 42.77 9.03
CA PHE A 710 -50.47 42.33 9.79
C PHE A 710 -51.36 43.51 10.21
N CYS A 711 -50.76 44.64 10.59
CA CYS A 711 -51.51 45.86 10.88
C CYS A 711 -52.21 46.41 9.63
N GLU A 712 -51.56 46.29 8.48
CA GLU A 712 -52.12 46.72 7.20
C GLU A 712 -53.31 45.82 6.78
N GLU A 713 -53.23 44.52 7.04
CA GLU A 713 -54.30 43.55 6.77
C GLU A 713 -55.53 43.74 7.68
N LEU A 714 -55.33 44.29 8.88
CA LEU A 714 -56.39 44.66 9.82
C LEU A 714 -56.86 46.12 9.69
N ASP A 715 -56.39 46.85 8.66
CA ASP A 715 -56.61 48.29 8.45
C ASP A 715 -56.39 49.14 9.74
N HIS A 716 -55.30 48.85 10.44
CA HIS A 716 -55.07 49.39 11.77
C HIS A 716 -54.74 50.90 11.71
N PRO A 717 -55.36 51.76 12.54
CA PRO A 717 -55.14 53.21 12.51
C PRO A 717 -53.71 53.65 12.91
N ARG A 718 -52.92 52.75 13.52
CA ARG A 718 -51.46 52.92 13.76
C ARG A 718 -50.57 52.26 12.71
N THR A 719 -51.05 51.98 11.51
CA THR A 719 -50.19 51.59 10.38
C THR A 719 -49.28 52.77 10.03
N THR A 720 -48.16 52.84 10.75
CA THR A 720 -47.20 53.94 10.74
C THR A 720 -45.90 53.44 10.14
N ASP A 721 -45.15 54.34 9.53
CA ASP A 721 -43.83 54.00 9.01
C ASP A 721 -42.84 53.83 10.18
N TYR A 722 -42.34 52.60 10.37
CA TYR A 722 -41.43 52.25 11.45
C TYR A 722 -39.96 52.64 11.17
N GLY A 723 -39.64 53.15 9.98
CA GLY A 723 -38.32 53.66 9.60
C GLY A 723 -37.23 52.62 9.34
N CYS A 724 -37.36 51.38 9.85
CA CYS A 724 -36.54 50.25 9.40
C CYS A 724 -37.19 48.89 9.70
N VAL A 725 -36.79 47.85 8.96
CA VAL A 725 -37.30 46.47 9.13
C VAL A 725 -37.13 45.93 10.56
N GLY A 726 -36.07 46.36 11.27
CA GLY A 726 -35.82 45.93 12.65
C GLY A 726 -36.85 46.45 13.65
N LYS A 727 -37.34 47.68 13.45
CA LYS A 727 -38.40 48.28 14.28
C LYS A 727 -39.76 47.63 13.99
N VAL A 728 -40.07 47.33 12.72
CA VAL A 728 -41.26 46.54 12.34
C VAL A 728 -41.20 45.15 12.98
N THR A 729 -40.05 44.47 12.88
CA THR A 729 -39.87 43.13 13.46
C THR A 729 -40.11 43.14 14.98
N ARG A 730 -39.58 44.14 15.69
CA ARG A 730 -39.77 44.27 17.14
C ARG A 730 -41.23 44.59 17.51
N HIS A 731 -41.92 45.38 16.70
CA HIS A 731 -43.34 45.63 16.87
C HIS A 731 -44.16 44.33 16.74
N ILE A 732 -43.88 43.50 15.72
CA ILE A 732 -44.52 42.19 15.54
C ILE A 732 -44.17 41.22 16.70
N GLU A 733 -42.95 41.29 17.24
CA GLU A 733 -42.57 40.50 18.41
C GLU A 733 -43.33 40.92 19.67
N GLY A 734 -43.59 42.22 19.85
CA GLY A 734 -44.18 42.80 21.04
C GLY A 734 -45.71 42.95 21.05
N SER A 735 -46.40 42.57 19.97
CA SER A 735 -47.86 42.79 19.82
C SER A 735 -48.70 42.12 20.92
N GLY A 736 -48.30 40.94 21.39
CA GLY A 736 -49.02 40.18 22.43
C GLY A 736 -48.98 40.77 23.85
N ASN A 737 -48.13 41.76 24.11
CA ASN A 737 -48.03 42.46 25.39
C ASN A 737 -48.68 43.86 25.37
N SER A 738 -49.30 44.25 24.26
CA SER A 738 -49.87 45.58 24.12
C SER A 738 -51.37 45.57 24.43
N ILE A 739 -51.84 46.58 25.18
CA ILE A 739 -53.24 46.88 25.45
C ILE A 739 -53.86 47.44 24.14
N HIS A 740 -54.03 46.59 23.13
CA HIS A 740 -54.57 46.95 21.83
C HIS A 740 -55.89 46.21 21.59
N VAL A 741 -56.90 46.96 21.09
CA VAL A 741 -58.27 46.49 20.84
C VAL A 741 -58.32 45.31 19.85
N TRP A 742 -57.29 45.14 19.02
CA TRP A 742 -57.14 44.02 18.07
C TRP A 742 -55.85 43.21 18.31
N GLY A 743 -55.28 43.28 19.52
CA GLY A 743 -54.08 42.52 19.88
C GLY A 743 -54.25 41.02 19.64
N ASP A 744 -55.44 40.49 19.95
CA ASP A 744 -55.78 39.09 19.74
C ASP A 744 -55.90 38.73 18.26
N GLN A 745 -56.49 39.60 17.44
CA GLN A 745 -56.60 39.39 15.98
C GLN A 745 -55.23 39.52 15.28
N HIS A 746 -54.38 40.43 15.75
CA HIS A 746 -53.01 40.55 15.26
C HIS A 746 -52.16 39.35 15.67
N GLU A 747 -52.30 38.83 16.89
CA GLU A 747 -51.66 37.58 17.32
C GLU A 747 -52.24 36.36 16.58
N GLN A 748 -53.53 36.37 16.22
CA GLN A 748 -54.14 35.32 15.40
C GLN A 748 -53.52 35.29 13.98
N LEU A 749 -53.48 36.43 13.27
CA LEU A 749 -52.84 36.52 11.95
C LEU A 749 -51.34 36.17 11.99
N LYS A 750 -50.67 36.55 13.08
CA LYS A 750 -49.28 36.19 13.35
C LYS A 750 -49.13 34.68 13.52
N THR A 751 -50.00 34.05 14.30
CA THR A 751 -50.03 32.59 14.51
C THR A 751 -50.34 31.84 13.22
N GLU A 752 -51.31 32.30 12.44
CA GLU A 752 -51.65 31.76 11.11
C GLU A 752 -50.47 31.88 10.13
N ALA A 753 -49.69 32.96 10.21
CA ALA A 753 -48.44 33.13 9.46
C ALA A 753 -47.25 32.30 10.01
N GLY A 754 -47.49 31.43 11.00
CA GLY A 754 -46.50 30.49 11.54
C GLY A 754 -45.55 31.11 12.58
N PHE A 755 -45.93 32.21 13.22
CA PHE A 755 -45.15 32.76 14.33
C PHE A 755 -45.38 31.98 15.61
N SER A 756 -44.28 31.49 16.17
CA SER A 756 -44.24 30.82 17.46
C SER A 756 -42.91 31.16 18.17
N SER A 757 -42.68 30.60 19.36
CA SER A 757 -41.39 30.72 20.06
C SER A 757 -40.19 30.22 19.23
N THR A 758 -40.42 29.44 18.18
CA THR A 758 -39.39 28.89 17.28
C THR A 758 -39.28 29.59 15.93
N TRP A 759 -39.97 30.72 15.69
CA TRP A 759 -40.03 31.40 14.39
C TRP A 759 -38.69 31.95 13.85
N ARG A 760 -37.68 32.08 14.72
CA ARG A 760 -36.29 32.41 14.35
C ARG A 760 -35.51 31.19 13.84
N LYS A 761 -36.02 29.98 14.09
CA LYS A 761 -35.43 28.72 13.66
C LYS A 761 -36.09 28.30 12.35
N ASN A 762 -35.32 27.60 11.52
CA ASN A 762 -35.90 26.95 10.35
C ASN A 762 -36.70 25.71 10.83
N PRO A 763 -37.94 25.49 10.35
CA PRO A 763 -38.71 24.27 10.60
C PRO A 763 -37.94 22.98 10.33
N SER A 764 -37.00 22.99 9.38
CA SER A 764 -36.15 21.86 8.98
C SER A 764 -34.98 21.53 9.92
N GLY A 765 -34.86 22.21 11.09
CA GLY A 765 -33.86 21.86 12.11
C GLY A 765 -32.46 22.47 11.92
N GLY A 766 -32.37 23.58 11.17
CA GLY A 766 -31.13 24.24 10.77
C GLY A 766 -30.34 25.00 11.84
N VAL A 767 -29.01 25.02 11.73
CA VAL A 767 -28.08 25.79 12.60
C VAL A 767 -28.07 27.27 12.24
N SER A 768 -28.13 28.16 13.23
CA SER A 768 -28.26 29.61 13.01
C SER A 768 -27.09 30.21 12.22
N SER A 769 -27.33 31.28 11.46
CA SER A 769 -26.27 32.00 10.72
C SER A 769 -25.16 32.52 11.64
N ARG A 770 -25.48 32.89 12.88
CA ARG A 770 -24.51 33.34 13.89
C ARG A 770 -23.57 32.22 14.32
N GLU A 771 -24.08 31.00 14.50
CA GLU A 771 -23.25 29.83 14.79
C GLU A 771 -22.42 29.41 13.57
N ARG A 772 -22.97 29.51 12.36
CA ARG A 772 -22.20 29.26 11.12
C ARG A 772 -21.06 30.27 10.94
N TYR A 773 -21.30 31.55 11.22
CA TYR A 773 -20.26 32.58 11.20
C TYR A 773 -19.18 32.32 12.28
N SER A 774 -19.58 31.91 13.48
CA SER A 774 -18.66 31.52 14.55
C SER A 774 -17.80 30.31 14.16
N ARG A 775 -18.41 29.29 13.53
CA ARG A 775 -17.69 28.11 12.99
C ARG A 775 -16.73 28.51 11.87
N LYS A 776 -17.14 29.39 10.95
CA LYS A 776 -16.29 29.92 9.87
C LYS A 776 -15.11 30.71 10.42
N LYS A 777 -15.34 31.61 11.38
CA LYS A 777 -14.27 32.40 12.03
C LYS A 777 -13.28 31.51 12.78
N ARG A 778 -13.75 30.42 13.42
CA ARG A 778 -12.85 29.39 13.99
C ARG A 778 -12.06 28.65 12.91
N ALA A 779 -12.70 28.24 11.82
CA ALA A 779 -12.05 27.54 10.72
C ALA A 779 -10.98 28.42 10.04
N GLU A 780 -11.25 29.72 9.85
CA GLU A 780 -10.27 30.69 9.34
C GLU A 780 -9.12 30.92 10.31
N GLY A 781 -9.40 30.95 11.63
CA GLY A 781 -8.38 30.97 12.67
C GLY A 781 -7.49 29.71 12.65
N PHE A 782 -8.09 28.54 12.46
CA PHE A 782 -7.38 27.28 12.25
C PHE A 782 -6.55 27.28 10.97
N ALA A 783 -7.07 27.80 9.86
CA ALA A 783 -6.35 27.89 8.59
C ALA A 783 -5.16 28.86 8.66
N LYS A 784 -5.29 30.00 9.35
CA LYS A 784 -4.16 30.93 9.63
C LYS A 784 -3.10 30.26 10.48
N ARG A 785 -3.50 29.54 11.53
CA ARG A 785 -2.59 28.78 12.40
C ARG A 785 -1.93 27.63 11.64
N GLU A 786 -2.64 26.94 10.77
CA GLU A 786 -2.12 25.86 9.92
C GLU A 786 -1.11 26.41 8.90
N LYS A 787 -1.37 27.58 8.30
CA LYS A 787 -0.43 28.23 7.37
C LYS A 787 0.87 28.63 8.09
N LEU A 788 0.77 29.15 9.31
CA LEU A 788 1.91 29.46 10.18
C LEU A 788 2.70 28.19 10.58
N LEU A 789 2.01 27.10 10.90
CA LEU A 789 2.65 25.83 11.27
C LEU A 789 3.27 25.10 10.06
N ARG A 790 2.69 25.25 8.86
CA ARG A 790 3.27 24.76 7.60
C ARG A 790 4.55 25.52 7.22
N SER A 791 4.65 26.82 7.50
CA SER A 791 5.93 27.54 7.34
C SER A 791 7.03 27.02 8.28
N TYR A 792 6.67 26.31 9.36
CA TYR A 792 7.60 25.58 10.23
C TYR A 792 7.73 24.08 9.88
N GLY A 793 7.18 23.64 8.73
CA GLY A 793 7.32 22.25 8.26
C GLY A 793 6.43 21.22 8.98
N ILE A 794 5.44 21.66 9.78
CA ILE A 794 4.55 20.77 10.54
C ILE A 794 3.22 20.60 9.80
N VAL A 795 2.86 19.37 9.41
CA VAL A 795 1.62 19.03 8.70
C VAL A 795 0.75 18.10 9.55
N TYR A 796 -0.54 18.44 9.74
CA TYR A 796 -1.53 17.58 10.42
C TYR A 796 -2.67 17.16 9.49
N THR A 797 -3.22 15.96 9.74
CA THR A 797 -4.49 15.48 9.19
C THR A 797 -5.63 15.80 10.16
N SER A 798 -6.61 16.62 9.75
CA SER A 798 -7.77 17.01 10.55
C SER A 798 -8.87 15.94 10.57
N GLY A 799 -9.36 15.59 11.76
CA GLY A 799 -10.59 14.82 11.97
C GLY A 799 -11.22 15.21 13.31
N GLU A 800 -12.53 15.46 13.30
CA GLU A 800 -13.36 16.02 14.37
C GLU A 800 -13.30 15.23 15.69
N ARG A 801 -13.57 15.93 16.81
CA ARG A 801 -13.72 15.32 18.14
C ARG A 801 -15.06 14.59 18.23
N PRO A 802 -15.13 13.29 18.55
CA PRO A 802 -16.35 12.72 19.11
C PRO A 802 -16.51 13.20 20.56
N ASN A 803 -17.76 13.40 20.97
CA ASN A 803 -18.11 13.72 22.34
C ASN A 803 -17.94 12.45 23.18
N VAL A 804 -16.86 12.37 23.97
CA VAL A 804 -16.62 11.24 24.86
C VAL A 804 -17.29 11.56 26.19
N ASN A 805 -18.33 10.81 26.54
CA ASN A 805 -18.85 10.81 27.90
C ASN A 805 -17.71 10.33 28.82
N GLN A 806 -17.34 11.14 29.81
CA GLN A 806 -16.49 10.69 30.90
C GLN A 806 -17.18 9.52 31.61
N PRO A 807 -16.43 8.50 32.09
CA PRO A 807 -17.03 7.47 32.92
C PRO A 807 -17.47 8.10 34.23
N THR A 808 -18.79 8.15 34.45
CA THR A 808 -19.39 8.33 35.77
C THR A 808 -18.93 7.20 36.67
N GLY A 809 -18.33 7.52 37.82
CA GLY A 809 -18.01 6.52 38.83
C GLY A 809 -19.29 5.95 39.41
N HIS A 810 -19.52 4.65 39.23
CA HIS A 810 -20.37 3.87 40.13
C HIS A 810 -19.89 2.44 40.27
N ARG A 811 -19.84 2.03 41.54
CA ARG A 811 -19.75 0.67 42.07
C ARG A 811 -20.88 -0.21 41.55
N GLY A 812 -20.55 -1.49 41.35
CA GLY A 812 -21.44 -2.61 41.61
C GLY A 812 -22.26 -3.10 40.43
N VAL A 813 -21.75 -4.12 39.73
CA VAL A 813 -22.57 -5.23 39.21
C VAL A 813 -21.71 -6.50 39.26
N VAL A 814 -22.12 -7.44 40.11
CA VAL A 814 -21.77 -8.86 40.03
C VAL A 814 -22.95 -9.53 39.31
N ILE A 815 -22.70 -10.26 38.22
CA ILE A 815 -23.53 -11.39 37.80
C ILE A 815 -22.60 -12.48 37.26
N ALA A 816 -22.71 -13.65 37.88
CA ALA A 816 -21.99 -14.88 37.59
C ALA A 816 -22.66 -15.67 36.45
N ASP A 817 -21.88 -16.49 35.74
CA ASP A 817 -22.22 -17.91 35.55
C ASP A 817 -20.96 -18.71 35.17
N GLN A 818 -20.42 -19.47 36.13
CA GLN A 818 -19.44 -20.52 35.90
C GLN A 818 -19.92 -21.74 36.70
N THR A 819 -20.48 -22.72 36.01
CA THR A 819 -20.74 -24.04 36.57
C THR A 819 -19.47 -24.88 36.48
N GLU A 820 -18.61 -24.75 37.49
CA GLU A 820 -17.91 -25.84 38.21
C GLU A 820 -16.82 -25.24 39.14
N PRO A 821 -16.83 -25.51 40.46
CA PRO A 821 -15.80 -25.03 41.36
C PRO A 821 -14.54 -25.92 41.30
N LEU A 822 -13.39 -25.28 41.09
CA LEU A 822 -12.07 -25.89 41.24
C LEU A 822 -11.83 -26.35 42.69
N ASN A 823 -11.20 -27.52 42.80
CA ASN A 823 -10.91 -28.24 44.04
C ASN A 823 -9.94 -27.43 44.96
N PRO A 824 -10.29 -27.19 46.24
CA PRO A 824 -9.43 -26.46 47.19
C PRO A 824 -8.06 -27.09 47.46
N ASP A 825 -7.88 -28.37 47.17
CA ASP A 825 -6.63 -29.10 47.47
C ASP A 825 -5.48 -28.77 46.50
N ASP A 826 -5.76 -28.24 45.30
CA ASP A 826 -4.72 -27.88 44.33
C ASP A 826 -3.98 -26.57 44.68
N LEU A 827 -4.56 -25.75 45.57
CA LEU A 827 -3.99 -24.47 46.01
C LEU A 827 -3.02 -24.60 47.20
N ALA A 828 -2.91 -25.79 47.82
CA ALA A 828 -2.07 -26.01 49.00
C ALA A 828 -0.57 -26.26 48.69
N SER A 829 -0.18 -26.33 47.41
CA SER A 829 1.17 -26.73 46.98
C SER A 829 2.16 -25.59 46.71
N PHE A 830 1.75 -24.32 46.83
CA PHE A 830 2.65 -23.15 46.64
C PHE A 830 2.99 -22.46 47.97
N LYS A 831 3.75 -23.13 48.83
CA LYS A 831 4.43 -22.50 49.98
C LYS A 831 5.87 -22.15 49.60
N GLU A 832 6.06 -21.01 48.92
CA GLU A 832 7.31 -20.21 48.89
C GLU A 832 7.18 -19.02 47.93
N LEU A 833 6.22 -18.11 48.17
CA LEU A 833 6.21 -16.81 47.51
C LEU A 833 6.08 -15.71 48.55
N THR A 834 7.06 -14.82 48.54
CA THR A 834 7.14 -13.62 49.39
C THR A 834 5.95 -12.70 49.10
N PRO A 835 5.24 -12.17 50.12
CA PRO A 835 4.13 -11.25 49.94
C PRO A 835 4.54 -9.98 49.18
N ILE A 836 3.67 -9.51 48.28
CA ILE A 836 3.93 -8.36 47.39
C ILE A 836 4.11 -7.03 48.14
N ASP A 837 3.73 -7.01 49.43
CA ASP A 837 3.78 -5.84 50.31
C ASP A 837 5.19 -5.57 50.89
N GLU A 838 6.15 -6.49 50.69
CA GLU A 838 7.55 -6.33 51.13
C GLU A 838 8.51 -5.82 50.03
N ILE A 839 7.98 -5.48 48.84
CA ILE A 839 8.77 -4.82 47.79
C ILE A 839 8.61 -3.29 47.95
N PRO A 840 9.68 -2.54 48.30
CA PRO A 840 9.56 -1.11 48.52
C PRO A 840 9.15 -0.38 47.22
N PRO A 841 8.18 0.55 47.28
CA PRO A 841 7.73 1.31 46.12
C PRO A 841 8.70 2.47 45.82
N ASN A 842 8.82 2.77 44.53
CA ASN A 842 9.40 3.97 43.92
C ASN A 842 10.93 4.02 43.72
N ILE A 843 11.31 3.90 42.44
CA ILE A 843 12.21 4.88 41.82
C ILE A 843 11.36 5.55 40.73
N GLU A 844 10.97 6.80 40.96
CA GLU A 844 10.36 7.66 39.96
C GLU A 844 11.28 7.75 38.73
N LEU A 845 10.75 7.48 37.55
CA LEU A 845 11.44 7.67 36.27
C LEU A 845 10.68 8.71 35.47
N ASP A 846 11.34 9.86 35.31
CA ASP A 846 10.84 11.09 34.68
C ASP A 846 10.65 10.93 33.16
N ASP A 847 9.69 11.70 32.63
CA ASP A 847 9.01 11.56 31.33
C ASP A 847 9.85 12.01 30.10
N ASP A 848 11.13 12.30 30.27
CA ASP A 848 11.95 12.95 29.25
C ASP A 848 12.62 11.99 28.23
N LEU A 849 12.51 10.66 28.39
CA LEU A 849 13.37 9.71 27.65
C LEU A 849 12.98 9.38 26.19
N ARG A 850 11.84 9.85 25.66
CA ARG A 850 11.39 9.50 24.28
C ARG A 850 11.80 10.49 23.19
N ASP A 851 12.05 11.75 23.51
CA ASP A 851 12.43 12.77 22.52
C ASP A 851 13.95 12.92 22.31
N TYR A 852 14.78 12.22 23.09
CA TYR A 852 16.26 12.28 23.01
C TYR A 852 16.89 11.62 21.77
N PHE A 853 16.10 11.00 20.88
CA PHE A 853 16.61 10.57 19.57
C PHE A 853 16.62 11.70 18.51
N VAL A 854 16.29 12.96 18.87
CA VAL A 854 16.30 14.09 17.91
C VAL A 854 17.00 15.39 18.38
N SER A 855 17.13 15.76 19.67
CA SER A 855 17.98 16.93 20.05
C SER A 855 18.29 17.04 21.55
N SER A 856 19.51 17.53 21.85
CA SER A 856 20.13 17.85 23.17
C SER A 856 19.27 18.77 24.06
N THR A 857 19.35 18.90 25.40
CA THR A 857 20.41 18.83 26.44
C THR A 857 19.74 18.77 27.85
N SER A 858 20.15 17.88 28.77
CA SER A 858 20.29 18.09 30.24
C SER A 858 20.38 16.77 31.06
N PRO A 859 20.96 16.79 32.29
CA PRO A 859 21.55 15.60 32.91
C PRO A 859 20.59 14.82 33.84
N MET A 860 20.52 13.50 33.65
CA MET A 860 19.78 12.57 34.52
C MET A 860 20.69 12.01 35.65
N LYS A 861 20.19 11.87 36.88
CA LYS A 861 20.91 11.25 38.02
C LYS A 861 20.94 9.73 37.90
N ILE A 862 22.08 9.09 38.23
CA ILE A 862 22.30 7.63 38.12
C ILE A 862 22.33 6.99 39.53
N PRO A 863 21.75 5.78 39.72
CA PRO A 863 21.83 5.01 40.96
C PRO A 863 23.26 4.63 41.40
N PRO A 864 23.57 4.61 42.70
CA PRO A 864 24.94 4.43 43.23
C PRO A 864 25.64 3.13 42.83
N HIS A 865 24.91 2.03 42.62
CA HIS A 865 25.50 0.71 42.34
C HIS A 865 26.11 0.59 40.93
N ILE A 866 25.71 1.45 39.98
CA ILE A 866 26.33 1.52 38.65
C ILE A 866 27.65 2.31 38.71
N ARG A 867 27.76 3.29 39.62
CA ARG A 867 28.95 4.15 39.75
C ARG A 867 30.16 3.41 40.34
N ALA A 868 29.94 2.39 41.17
CA ALA A 868 31.00 1.64 41.84
C ALA A 868 31.78 0.66 40.93
N HIS A 869 31.20 0.25 39.79
CA HIS A 869 31.80 -0.73 38.87
C HIS A 869 32.59 -0.14 37.69
N PHE A 870 32.66 1.20 37.61
CA PHE A 870 33.43 1.95 36.61
C PHE A 870 34.67 2.64 37.20
N LEU A 871 34.82 2.66 38.52
CA LEU A 871 35.97 3.24 39.24
C LEU A 871 36.88 2.17 39.87
N THR A 872 36.76 0.92 39.43
CA THR A 872 37.67 -0.19 39.79
C THR A 872 38.19 -0.89 38.54
#